data_AF-A0AAQ3RE31-F1
#
_entry.id   AF-A0AAQ3RE31-F1
#
_cell.length_a   1.000
_cell.length_b   1.000
_cell.length_c   1.000
_cell.angle_alpha   90.00
_cell.angle_beta   90.00
_cell.angle_gamma   90.00
#
_symmetry.space_group_name_H-M   'P 1'
#
loop_
_entity.id
_entity.type
_entity.pdbx_description
1 polymer ?
#
loop_
_entity_poly.entity_id
_entity_poly.type
_entity_poly.pdbx_seq_one_letter_code
_entity_poly.pdbx_strand_id
1 'polypeptide(L)'
;MRLLNVHNFKFTEFRDDNRPNYVIASHRWFDGCEATFQDVRDGYNCDKAGYDKIKAFAEYVRKNVQSVEWLWIDTCCINKDSAAELSEAINLMFDWYRNAELCIAYLADVESTDDRSRFERSEWFERGWTLQELLAPRMVIFVTKSWQVIGNRGGSTLDKIELLMGPNLETEIARITRIPEDALQTFDPGRRWTVDERLRWMDGRKTTREEDMFYALYGIFGVTPGANYGERRDGAKQRLLAAINHQETIAAQKAERYREIADWLSPPDPWTNHESARRQKEPQTGTWLLDYDKYRNWKSGSFRHLWLSGQAGCGKTVLCSTAIEDVKAHCENAVNAGYAFFYFTFSDNQKKLYENLLLSAVVQLGVTEPGRSMLQQAFGNNNRGRPGQDELEKILLSCIGSYDELFIVLDALDECPEDNDGRQRMLTWLTQLSQEAPQLKILATSRELPDIQNSMAPMGAVRVSIASHLVDADIRKHVETQLSRDHRLVRLQSTTKALIEETICTKSNGMFRWAHCQLQELKKLKSTRPRFVKDALYSLPSTLDETYERMLIGIDARLRADALTLLRWLAYAKSPPSLGELVDATVIDLEGEGNVEVEDRPGLDDTLEILSSLVIIIGREGDEDANHVEDADSESDASDIRLAHRLGHITSHTRVRLAHFSVKEYLESPRILGSSAQYFHLESAREHSVLSQSCLVYLMHYSSCQEKLLAKKDFETFPLLGYAAESWYYHSALQKNSQATREIDLLCNETILRDWLRVHKPDQSYKDSFSELEQIASSLYYASFLGLEEVAGQLLINRADVDAQGGYYGNALQAAAMIDGHEKIVQMLLDAGADVNAQGGYYGNALQAAVLDGHEKIVQMLLDAGADVNAQREYYGNALQAAMRDGREKIAQMLLDSGANVNAQGGYYGNALQAAVLDGHEKIVQMLLDAGADVNAQGGYCGNALQAAVLDGHEKIVQMLLDAGADVNAQGGYCGNALQAAILGGHEKIVQMLLDAGADVNAQGGHYGNAL
;
A
#
# COMPACT_ATOMS: atom_id res chain seq x y z
N MET A 1 -29.18 16.27 21.32
CA MET A 1 -29.58 17.69 21.45
C MET A 1 -31.09 17.83 21.54
N ARG A 2 -31.59 18.90 22.17
CA ARG A 2 -33.02 19.21 22.31
C ARG A 2 -33.47 20.17 21.21
N LEU A 3 -34.64 19.94 20.62
CA LEU A 3 -35.25 20.78 19.58
C LEU A 3 -36.66 21.22 19.98
N LEU A 4 -37.08 22.39 19.51
CA LEU A 4 -38.40 22.97 19.73
C LEU A 4 -39.30 22.70 18.52
N ASN A 5 -40.46 22.10 18.75
CA ASN A 5 -41.44 21.91 17.67
C ASN A 5 -42.15 23.23 17.32
N VAL A 6 -42.16 23.60 16.05
CA VAL A 6 -42.67 24.91 15.58
C VAL A 6 -44.20 25.07 15.66
N HIS A 7 -44.94 23.99 15.87
CA HIS A 7 -46.41 24.01 15.96
C HIS A 7 -46.92 24.11 17.39
N ASN A 8 -46.29 23.38 18.31
CA ASN A 8 -46.80 23.24 19.67
C ASN A 8 -45.84 23.75 20.76
N PHE A 9 -44.63 24.22 20.38
CA PHE A 9 -43.60 24.73 21.29
C PHE A 9 -43.17 23.74 22.38
N LYS A 10 -43.33 22.42 22.14
CA LYS A 10 -42.81 21.37 23.01
C LYS A 10 -41.39 21.00 22.60
N PHE A 11 -40.58 20.70 23.60
CA PHE A 11 -39.23 20.20 23.41
C PHE A 11 -39.20 18.69 23.17
N THR A 12 -38.28 18.22 22.33
CA THR A 12 -37.99 16.79 22.13
C THR A 12 -36.48 16.60 22.02
N GLU A 13 -35.95 15.54 22.61
CA GLU A 13 -34.52 15.22 22.60
C GLU A 13 -34.22 14.18 21.53
N PHE A 14 -33.16 14.42 20.76
CA PHE A 14 -32.70 13.58 19.67
C PHE A 14 -31.23 13.19 19.88
N ARG A 15 -30.91 11.95 19.51
CA ARG A 15 -29.55 11.40 19.47
C ARG A 15 -28.95 11.55 18.07
N ASP A 16 -27.64 11.38 17.95
CA ASP A 16 -26.90 11.63 16.70
C ASP A 16 -27.30 10.69 15.56
N ASP A 17 -27.71 9.48 15.86
CA ASP A 17 -28.19 8.45 14.93
C ASP A 17 -29.63 8.66 14.43
N ASN A 18 -30.37 9.60 15.03
CA ASN A 18 -31.79 9.83 14.71
C ASN A 18 -32.14 11.33 14.70
N ARG A 19 -31.38 12.11 13.92
CA ARG A 19 -31.60 13.56 13.77
C ARG A 19 -32.77 13.81 12.79
N PRO A 20 -33.78 14.60 13.18
CA PRO A 20 -34.80 15.04 12.23
C PRO A 20 -34.24 16.16 11.34
N ASN A 21 -35.00 16.59 10.34
CA ASN A 21 -34.70 17.86 9.67
C ASN A 21 -35.04 19.02 10.62
N TYR A 22 -34.11 19.96 10.81
CA TYR A 22 -34.31 21.14 11.66
C TYR A 22 -33.63 22.40 11.11
N VAL A 23 -34.09 23.55 11.59
CA VAL A 23 -33.53 24.87 11.29
C VAL A 23 -32.84 25.45 12.52
N ILE A 24 -31.69 26.12 12.31
CA ILE A 24 -31.03 26.94 13.33
C ILE A 24 -31.58 28.37 13.27
N ALA A 25 -32.00 28.91 14.41
CA ALA A 25 -32.33 30.31 14.55
C ALA A 25 -31.18 31.05 15.24
N SER A 26 -30.42 31.79 14.43
CA SER A 26 -29.31 32.61 14.87
C SER A 26 -29.76 34.06 15.07
N HIS A 27 -29.52 34.63 16.24
CA HIS A 27 -30.06 35.95 16.59
C HIS A 27 -29.33 36.64 17.74
N ARG A 28 -29.70 37.92 18.00
CA ARG A 28 -29.34 38.67 19.22
C ARG A 28 -30.57 39.02 20.07
N TRP A 29 -30.45 38.94 21.39
CA TRP A 29 -31.46 39.44 22.33
C TRP A 29 -31.27 40.93 22.63
N PHE A 30 -32.38 41.64 22.85
CA PHE A 30 -32.34 42.94 23.52
C PHE A 30 -32.05 42.74 25.01
N ASP A 31 -31.35 43.67 25.64
CA ASP A 31 -30.94 43.55 27.04
C ASP A 31 -32.16 43.27 27.95
N GLY A 32 -32.05 42.22 28.77
CA GLY A 32 -33.11 41.78 29.69
C GLY A 32 -34.31 41.07 29.03
N CYS A 33 -34.27 40.80 27.72
CA CYS A 33 -35.38 40.19 26.97
C CYS A 33 -35.12 38.74 26.53
N GLU A 34 -34.07 38.08 27.01
CA GLU A 34 -33.78 36.67 26.69
C GLU A 34 -34.87 35.73 27.24
N ALA A 35 -35.32 34.80 26.40
CA ALA A 35 -36.24 33.73 26.80
C ALA A 35 -35.45 32.43 27.02
N THR A 36 -35.50 31.92 28.24
CA THR A 36 -34.73 30.74 28.69
C THR A 36 -35.47 29.43 28.41
N PHE A 37 -34.78 28.30 28.57
CA PHE A 37 -35.40 26.97 28.51
C PHE A 37 -36.60 26.83 29.46
N GLN A 38 -36.46 27.33 30.70
CA GLN A 38 -37.49 27.30 31.73
C GLN A 38 -38.71 28.16 31.33
N ASP A 39 -38.48 29.35 30.75
CA ASP A 39 -39.56 30.23 30.29
C ASP A 39 -40.44 29.52 29.26
N VAL A 40 -39.82 28.84 28.27
CA VAL A 40 -40.55 28.15 27.19
C VAL A 40 -41.17 26.85 27.66
N ARG A 41 -40.47 26.06 28.48
CA ARG A 41 -40.95 24.75 28.99
C ARG A 41 -42.16 24.91 29.91
N ASP A 42 -42.09 25.87 30.83
CA ASP A 42 -43.08 26.03 31.89
C ASP A 42 -44.19 27.03 31.51
N GLY A 43 -44.08 27.69 30.36
CA GLY A 43 -45.03 28.71 29.91
C GLY A 43 -45.01 29.97 30.79
N TYR A 44 -43.86 30.28 31.39
CA TYR A 44 -43.68 31.50 32.17
C TYR A 44 -43.15 32.62 31.29
N ASN A 45 -43.46 33.88 31.65
CA ASN A 45 -42.97 35.06 30.94
C ASN A 45 -43.33 35.13 29.44
N CYS A 46 -44.44 34.52 29.02
CA CYS A 46 -44.90 34.49 27.62
C CYS A 46 -45.25 35.88 27.02
N ASP A 47 -45.33 36.91 27.87
CA ASP A 47 -45.58 38.31 27.48
C ASP A 47 -44.28 39.09 27.22
N LYS A 48 -43.10 38.47 27.39
CA LYS A 48 -41.81 39.11 27.09
C LYS A 48 -41.57 39.13 25.58
N ALA A 49 -40.95 40.22 25.11
CA ALA A 49 -40.48 40.38 23.73
C ALA A 49 -39.59 39.20 23.26
N GLY A 50 -38.92 38.52 24.20
CA GLY A 50 -38.14 37.32 23.93
C GLY A 50 -38.97 36.16 23.37
N TYR A 51 -40.09 35.87 24.02
CA TYR A 51 -40.99 34.79 23.63
C TYR A 51 -41.67 35.08 22.29
N ASP A 52 -42.04 36.34 22.04
CA ASP A 52 -42.61 36.74 20.75
C ASP A 52 -41.62 36.59 19.59
N LYS A 53 -40.33 36.76 19.84
CA LYS A 53 -39.29 36.48 18.84
C LYS A 53 -39.19 34.99 18.52
N ILE A 54 -39.32 34.12 19.52
CA ILE A 54 -39.37 32.66 19.31
C ILE A 54 -40.60 32.30 18.47
N LYS A 55 -41.77 32.86 18.77
CA LYS A 55 -42.99 32.69 17.95
C LYS A 55 -42.76 33.14 16.51
N ALA A 56 -42.13 34.30 16.32
CA ALA A 56 -41.86 34.84 14.99
C ALA A 56 -40.90 33.95 14.18
N PHE A 57 -39.87 33.37 14.80
CA PHE A 57 -39.04 32.35 14.14
C PHE A 57 -39.84 31.11 13.75
N ALA A 58 -40.66 30.57 14.66
CA ALA A 58 -41.50 29.42 14.37
C ALA A 58 -42.52 29.71 13.25
N GLU A 59 -43.09 30.90 13.21
CA GLU A 59 -43.96 31.37 12.12
C GLU A 59 -43.23 31.47 10.79
N TYR A 60 -42.01 32.03 10.80
CA TYR A 60 -41.20 32.13 9.61
C TYR A 60 -40.85 30.75 9.03
N VAL A 61 -40.43 29.81 9.88
CA VAL A 61 -40.13 28.43 9.47
C VAL A 61 -41.38 27.75 8.91
N ARG A 62 -42.53 27.82 9.61
CA ARG A 62 -43.80 27.24 9.12
C ARG A 62 -44.23 27.79 7.76
N LYS A 63 -44.00 29.08 7.50
CA LYS A 63 -44.42 29.73 6.27
C LYS A 63 -43.49 29.44 5.09
N ASN A 64 -42.18 29.43 5.34
CA ASN A 64 -41.16 29.47 4.29
C ASN A 64 -40.34 28.18 4.16
N VAL A 65 -40.38 27.27 5.14
CA VAL A 65 -39.61 26.01 5.17
C VAL A 65 -40.56 24.87 5.55
N GLN A 66 -41.55 24.60 4.69
CA GLN A 66 -42.67 23.69 4.99
C GLN A 66 -42.25 22.23 5.26
N SER A 67 -41.05 21.84 4.86
CA SER A 67 -40.49 20.49 5.08
C SER A 67 -39.88 20.29 6.48
N VAL A 68 -39.87 21.32 7.34
CA VAL A 68 -39.18 21.28 8.64
C VAL A 68 -40.11 21.65 9.79
N GLU A 69 -40.22 20.75 10.77
CA GLU A 69 -41.05 20.93 11.97
C GLU A 69 -40.27 21.33 13.23
N TRP A 70 -38.94 21.34 13.14
CA TRP A 70 -38.04 21.48 14.30
C TRP A 70 -37.16 22.70 14.19
N LEU A 71 -37.05 23.43 15.30
CA LEU A 71 -36.28 24.65 15.42
C LEU A 71 -35.31 24.52 16.59
N TRP A 72 -34.07 24.94 16.36
CA TRP A 72 -33.07 25.06 17.41
C TRP A 72 -32.76 26.54 17.68
N ILE A 73 -32.80 26.91 18.96
CA ILE A 73 -32.43 28.23 19.47
C ILE A 73 -31.58 27.98 20.73
N ASP A 74 -30.34 28.45 20.72
CA ASP A 74 -29.35 28.26 21.80
C ASP A 74 -29.90 28.55 23.21
N THR A 75 -30.69 29.62 23.32
CA THR A 75 -31.15 30.18 24.60
C THR A 75 -32.29 29.41 25.25
N CYS A 76 -33.11 28.71 24.47
CA CYS A 76 -34.21 27.91 25.01
C CYS A 76 -34.06 26.40 24.76
N CYS A 77 -33.18 25.96 23.86
CA CYS A 77 -32.92 24.54 23.62
C CYS A 77 -31.85 23.97 24.56
N ILE A 78 -31.00 24.82 25.14
CA ILE A 78 -29.96 24.42 26.10
C ILE A 78 -30.39 24.85 27.51
N ASN A 79 -30.37 23.92 28.46
CA ASN A 79 -30.49 24.24 29.88
C ASN A 79 -29.16 24.80 30.40
N LYS A 80 -29.01 26.13 30.36
CA LYS A 80 -27.79 26.83 30.79
C LYS A 80 -27.48 26.69 32.29
N ASP A 81 -28.44 26.24 33.11
CA ASP A 81 -28.21 25.98 34.54
C ASP A 81 -27.53 24.62 34.79
N SER A 82 -27.51 23.73 33.78
CA SER A 82 -26.81 22.45 33.84
C SER A 82 -25.42 22.59 33.24
N ALA A 83 -24.38 22.58 34.08
CA ALA A 83 -23.00 22.65 33.62
C ALA A 83 -22.62 21.49 32.69
N ALA A 84 -23.19 20.30 32.92
CA ALA A 84 -22.98 19.12 32.08
C ALA A 84 -23.60 19.31 30.68
N GLU A 85 -24.88 19.74 30.62
CA GLU A 85 -25.58 19.96 29.35
C GLU A 85 -24.94 21.13 28.58
N LEU A 86 -24.50 22.18 29.28
CA LEU A 86 -23.81 23.30 28.66
C LEU A 86 -22.47 22.88 28.05
N SER A 87 -21.67 22.08 28.77
CA SER A 87 -20.38 21.58 28.26
C SER A 87 -20.57 20.62 27.07
N GLU A 88 -21.53 19.71 27.16
CA GLU A 88 -21.90 18.82 26.07
C GLU A 88 -22.37 19.61 24.84
N ALA A 89 -23.25 20.60 25.04
CA ALA A 89 -23.72 21.47 23.97
C ALA A 89 -22.57 22.21 23.28
N ILE A 90 -21.62 22.77 24.04
CA ILE A 90 -20.45 23.46 23.47
C ILE A 90 -19.59 22.53 22.60
N ASN A 91 -19.39 21.29 23.03
CA ASN A 91 -18.60 20.31 22.30
C ASN A 91 -19.29 19.83 21.01
N LEU A 92 -20.62 19.71 21.02
CA LEU A 92 -21.38 19.15 19.90
C LEU A 92 -22.00 20.21 18.96
N MET A 93 -22.05 21.48 19.38
CA MET A 93 -22.80 22.55 18.70
C MET A 93 -22.47 22.65 17.21
N PHE A 94 -21.19 22.58 16.88
CA PHE A 94 -20.71 22.70 15.50
C PHE A 94 -21.23 21.58 14.60
N ASP A 95 -21.23 20.35 15.10
CA ASP A 95 -21.74 19.21 14.33
C ASP A 95 -23.24 19.31 14.12
N TRP A 96 -23.98 19.79 15.12
CA TRP A 96 -25.40 20.09 14.98
C TRP A 96 -25.66 21.28 14.03
N TYR A 97 -24.80 22.29 13.98
CA TYR A 97 -24.93 23.34 12.98
C TYR A 97 -24.67 22.82 11.56
N ARG A 98 -23.68 21.95 11.40
CA ARG A 98 -23.31 21.35 10.10
C ARG A 98 -24.42 20.50 9.49
N ASN A 99 -25.18 19.81 10.33
CA ASN A 99 -26.26 18.90 9.93
C ASN A 99 -27.65 19.56 9.91
N ALA A 100 -27.75 20.87 10.15
CA ALA A 100 -28.99 21.60 9.98
C ALA A 100 -29.33 21.81 8.50
N GLU A 101 -30.62 21.82 8.16
CA GLU A 101 -31.08 22.13 6.79
C GLU A 101 -30.77 23.58 6.41
N LEU A 102 -30.89 24.48 7.39
CA LEU A 102 -30.75 25.91 7.20
C LEU A 102 -30.40 26.60 8.51
N CYS A 103 -29.58 27.64 8.43
CA CYS A 103 -29.42 28.63 9.48
C CYS A 103 -30.05 29.96 9.07
N ILE A 104 -30.91 30.52 9.93
CA ILE A 104 -31.57 31.80 9.72
C ILE A 104 -30.91 32.83 10.64
N ALA A 105 -30.12 33.73 10.06
CA ALA A 105 -29.48 34.84 10.75
C ALA A 105 -30.41 36.07 10.77
N TYR A 106 -31.05 36.32 11.91
CA TYR A 106 -31.91 37.48 12.12
C TYR A 106 -31.09 38.72 12.54
N LEU A 107 -31.05 39.72 11.67
CA LEU A 107 -30.32 40.97 11.87
C LEU A 107 -31.26 42.06 12.40
N ALA A 108 -31.27 42.22 13.73
CA ALA A 108 -32.18 43.13 14.44
C ALA A 108 -31.93 44.63 14.14
N ASP A 109 -30.72 44.93 13.65
CA ASP A 109 -30.18 46.26 13.38
C ASP A 109 -30.23 46.65 11.89
N VAL A 110 -30.73 45.76 11.03
CA VAL A 110 -30.95 46.02 9.60
C VAL A 110 -32.44 46.14 9.32
N GLU A 111 -32.88 47.34 8.90
CA GLU A 111 -34.31 47.64 8.71
C GLU A 111 -34.83 47.29 7.30
N SER A 112 -33.99 47.44 6.27
CA SER A 112 -34.35 47.26 4.86
C SER A 112 -33.26 46.51 4.10
N THR A 113 -33.65 45.76 3.06
CA THR A 113 -32.73 45.04 2.16
C THR A 113 -31.83 45.97 1.34
N ASP A 114 -32.20 47.24 1.19
CA ASP A 114 -31.43 48.23 0.42
C ASP A 114 -30.26 48.84 1.23
N ASP A 115 -30.21 48.66 2.55
CA ASP A 115 -29.18 49.23 3.41
C ASP A 115 -27.97 48.29 3.57
N ARG A 116 -27.18 48.15 2.50
CA ARG A 116 -25.94 47.34 2.54
C ARG A 116 -24.94 47.83 3.58
N SER A 117 -24.92 49.14 3.86
CA SER A 117 -24.00 49.72 4.84
C SER A 117 -24.29 49.25 6.27
N ARG A 118 -25.57 49.02 6.59
CA ARG A 118 -25.99 48.44 7.88
C ARG A 118 -25.75 46.95 7.96
N PHE A 119 -25.93 46.21 6.86
CA PHE A 119 -25.55 44.80 6.81
C PHE A 119 -24.06 44.61 7.14
N GLU A 120 -23.17 45.37 6.50
CA GLU A 120 -21.72 45.30 6.73
C GLU A 120 -21.30 45.60 8.17
N ARG A 121 -22.06 46.45 8.85
CA ARG A 121 -21.80 46.87 10.24
C ARG A 121 -22.71 46.16 11.23
N SER A 122 -23.35 45.06 10.82
CA SER A 122 -24.29 44.38 11.68
C SER A 122 -23.57 43.81 12.88
N GLU A 123 -24.13 44.03 14.06
CA GLU A 123 -23.59 43.52 15.32
C GLU A 123 -23.56 41.98 15.35
N TRP A 124 -24.30 41.31 14.46
CA TRP A 124 -24.26 39.86 14.30
C TRP A 124 -22.86 39.35 13.94
N PHE A 125 -22.13 40.07 13.08
CA PHE A 125 -20.76 39.73 12.68
C PHE A 125 -19.74 39.99 13.80
N GLU A 126 -20.06 40.84 14.77
CA GLU A 126 -19.20 41.12 15.93
C GLU A 126 -19.33 40.08 17.04
N ARG A 127 -20.21 39.07 16.94
CA ARG A 127 -20.39 38.06 18.01
C ARG A 127 -19.48 36.85 17.81
N GLY A 128 -18.90 36.33 18.89
CA GLY A 128 -18.02 35.17 18.82
C GLY A 128 -18.73 33.89 18.37
N TRP A 129 -19.85 33.56 19.03
CA TRP A 129 -20.61 32.33 18.76
C TRP A 129 -21.23 32.25 17.36
N THR A 130 -21.51 33.39 16.72
CA THR A 130 -22.03 33.42 15.34
C THR A 130 -21.00 32.97 14.31
N LEU A 131 -19.72 32.83 14.69
CA LEU A 131 -18.69 32.29 13.80
C LEU A 131 -18.99 30.84 13.41
N GLN A 132 -19.40 29.99 14.36
CA GLN A 132 -19.77 28.62 14.05
C GLN A 132 -21.05 28.56 13.21
N GLU A 133 -22.03 29.41 13.52
CA GLU A 133 -23.30 29.54 12.78
C GLU A 133 -23.07 30.05 11.34
N LEU A 134 -21.99 30.79 11.12
CA LEU A 134 -21.55 31.28 9.81
C LEU A 134 -20.74 30.26 9.02
N LEU A 135 -20.08 29.29 9.65
CA LEU A 135 -19.19 28.35 8.96
C LEU A 135 -19.80 26.96 8.82
N ALA A 136 -20.35 26.42 9.91
CA ALA A 136 -20.77 25.03 9.98
C ALA A 136 -21.97 24.71 9.08
N PRO A 137 -23.09 25.48 9.08
CA PRO A 137 -24.24 25.14 8.25
C PRO A 137 -23.90 25.15 6.77
N ARG A 138 -24.51 24.26 5.98
CA ARG A 138 -24.38 24.27 4.52
C ARG A 138 -24.97 25.54 3.88
N MET A 139 -25.98 26.11 4.53
CA MET A 139 -26.69 27.29 4.05
C MET A 139 -27.03 28.24 5.22
N VAL A 140 -26.77 29.53 5.04
CA VAL A 140 -27.22 30.60 5.95
C VAL A 140 -28.00 31.63 5.14
N ILE A 141 -29.20 31.98 5.61
CA ILE A 141 -29.96 33.11 5.08
C ILE A 141 -29.93 34.27 6.06
N PHE A 142 -29.76 35.47 5.54
CA PHE A 142 -29.77 36.70 6.33
C PHE A 142 -31.11 37.40 6.16
N VAL A 143 -31.79 37.68 7.27
CA VAL A 143 -33.09 38.35 7.27
C VAL A 143 -33.06 39.65 8.07
N THR A 144 -33.75 40.67 7.58
CA THR A 144 -33.92 41.97 8.26
C THR A 144 -34.77 41.83 9.52
N LYS A 145 -34.85 42.90 10.32
CA LYS A 145 -35.80 43.04 11.43
C LYS A 145 -37.26 42.81 11.03
N SER A 146 -37.60 43.07 9.77
CA SER A 146 -38.92 42.90 9.17
C SER A 146 -39.10 41.55 8.45
N TRP A 147 -38.18 40.60 8.64
CA TRP A 147 -38.20 39.25 8.03
C TRP A 147 -38.08 39.24 6.49
N GLN A 148 -37.46 40.27 5.91
CA GLN A 148 -37.13 40.30 4.49
C GLN A 148 -35.76 39.67 4.25
N VAL A 149 -35.64 38.84 3.21
CA VAL A 149 -34.38 38.15 2.88
C VAL A 149 -33.42 39.12 2.20
N ILE A 150 -32.24 39.28 2.79
CA ILE A 150 -31.15 40.13 2.30
C ILE A 150 -30.31 39.35 1.26
N GLY A 151 -30.00 38.08 1.58
CA GLY A 151 -29.18 37.19 0.76
C GLY A 151 -28.74 35.96 1.55
N ASN A 152 -27.82 35.18 0.98
CA ASN A 152 -27.38 33.90 1.52
C ASN A 152 -25.86 33.67 1.46
N ARG A 153 -25.43 32.61 2.13
CA ARG A 153 -24.08 32.03 2.14
C ARG A 153 -24.22 30.51 1.99
N GLY A 154 -23.55 29.91 1.00
CA GLY A 154 -23.65 28.48 0.65
C GLY A 154 -24.19 28.23 -0.77
N GLY A 155 -23.68 27.19 -1.45
CA GLY A 155 -23.92 26.91 -2.87
C GLY A 155 -25.40 26.61 -3.24
N SER A 156 -25.79 27.00 -4.46
CA SER A 156 -27.16 26.99 -4.99
C SER A 156 -27.75 25.61 -5.35
N THR A 157 -27.24 24.50 -4.81
CA THR A 157 -27.57 23.12 -5.22
C THR A 157 -28.51 22.38 -4.27
N LEU A 158 -29.34 23.08 -3.49
CA LEU A 158 -30.44 22.46 -2.75
C LEU A 158 -31.71 22.42 -3.61
N ASP A 159 -31.81 21.42 -4.49
CA ASP A 159 -33.01 21.14 -5.33
C ASP A 159 -34.29 20.81 -4.53
N LYS A 160 -34.24 20.85 -3.18
CA LYS A 160 -35.29 20.35 -2.29
C LYS A 160 -36.05 21.39 -1.47
N ILE A 161 -35.69 22.68 -1.53
CA ILE A 161 -36.33 23.72 -0.71
C ILE A 161 -36.83 24.88 -1.60
N GLU A 162 -38.15 25.04 -1.73
CA GLU A 162 -38.79 26.19 -2.38
C GLU A 162 -38.70 27.47 -1.50
N LEU A 163 -37.48 27.93 -1.20
CA LEU A 163 -37.24 29.12 -0.37
C LEU A 163 -36.62 30.26 -1.19
N LEU A 164 -37.12 31.49 -0.97
CA LEU A 164 -36.52 32.69 -1.56
C LEU A 164 -35.19 33.00 -0.83
N MET A 165 -34.04 32.64 -1.43
CA MET A 165 -32.73 32.74 -0.76
C MET A 165 -31.99 34.07 -0.96
N GLY A 166 -32.48 34.95 -1.83
CA GLY A 166 -31.80 36.20 -2.18
C GLY A 166 -30.46 35.99 -2.91
N PRO A 167 -29.65 37.04 -3.11
CA PRO A 167 -28.34 36.95 -3.76
C PRO A 167 -27.29 36.23 -2.87
N ASN A 168 -26.29 35.62 -3.50
CA ASN A 168 -25.09 35.12 -2.80
C ASN A 168 -24.27 36.32 -2.27
N LEU A 169 -23.89 36.27 -1.00
CA LEU A 169 -23.16 37.32 -0.27
C LEU A 169 -21.74 36.92 0.16
N GLU A 170 -21.19 35.81 -0.33
CA GLU A 170 -19.89 35.24 0.11
C GLU A 170 -18.74 36.25 0.01
N THR A 171 -18.59 36.95 -1.12
CA THR A 171 -17.56 38.00 -1.28
C THR A 171 -17.73 39.16 -0.29
N GLU A 172 -18.97 39.56 -0.03
CA GLU A 172 -19.30 40.62 0.92
C GLU A 172 -18.94 40.17 2.35
N ILE A 173 -19.34 38.96 2.72
CA ILE A 173 -19.07 38.35 4.02
C ILE A 173 -17.58 38.12 4.22
N ALA A 174 -16.85 37.68 3.19
CA ALA A 174 -15.41 37.51 3.24
C ALA A 174 -14.69 38.82 3.53
N ARG A 175 -15.14 39.93 2.92
CA ARG A 175 -14.62 41.28 3.20
C ARG A 175 -14.91 41.72 4.64
N ILE A 176 -16.12 41.44 5.16
CA ILE A 176 -16.54 41.84 6.52
C ILE A 176 -15.75 41.03 7.57
N THR A 177 -15.66 39.72 7.40
CA THR A 177 -15.18 38.78 8.43
C THR A 177 -13.72 38.37 8.27
N ARG A 178 -13.09 38.68 7.12
CA ARG A 178 -11.76 38.22 6.71
C ARG A 178 -11.63 36.70 6.60
N ILE A 179 -12.77 36.02 6.51
CA ILE A 179 -12.84 34.58 6.24
C ILE A 179 -12.74 34.41 4.72
N PRO A 180 -11.84 33.56 4.22
CA PRO A 180 -11.73 33.26 2.79
C PRO A 180 -13.06 32.78 2.17
N GLU A 181 -13.33 33.14 0.91
CA GLU A 181 -14.57 32.76 0.21
C GLU A 181 -14.75 31.24 0.12
N ASP A 182 -13.65 30.50 -0.08
CA ASP A 182 -13.64 29.03 -0.11
C ASP A 182 -14.05 28.41 1.23
N ALA A 183 -13.67 29.02 2.36
CA ALA A 183 -14.11 28.60 3.69
C ALA A 183 -15.60 28.87 3.93
N LEU A 184 -16.17 29.93 3.33
CA LEU A 184 -17.60 30.23 3.43
C LEU A 184 -18.45 29.26 2.58
N GLN A 185 -17.94 28.84 1.43
CA GLN A 185 -18.62 27.91 0.52
C GLN A 185 -18.70 26.49 1.08
N THR A 186 -17.57 25.94 1.51
CA THR A 186 -17.46 24.57 2.01
C THR A 186 -16.39 24.53 3.10
N PHE A 187 -16.81 24.75 4.33
CA PHE A 187 -15.91 24.61 5.47
C PHE A 187 -15.67 23.13 5.79
N ASP A 188 -14.40 22.70 5.68
CA ASP A 188 -13.90 21.42 6.18
C ASP A 188 -12.96 21.67 7.37
N PRO A 189 -13.22 21.07 8.55
CA PRO A 189 -12.28 21.08 9.67
C PRO A 189 -10.88 20.53 9.31
N GLY A 190 -10.78 19.74 8.24
CA GLY A 190 -9.55 19.10 7.73
C GLY A 190 -8.66 19.99 6.85
N ARG A 191 -7.62 20.56 7.46
CA ARG A 191 -6.29 20.82 6.86
C ARG A 191 -6.07 21.90 5.79
N ARG A 192 -7.07 22.65 5.30
CA ARG A 192 -6.79 23.72 4.31
C ARG A 192 -6.18 24.99 4.90
N TRP A 193 -6.49 25.33 6.15
CA TRP A 193 -6.03 26.57 6.81
C TRP A 193 -5.20 26.27 8.07
N THR A 194 -4.16 27.07 8.27
CA THR A 194 -3.27 26.99 9.44
C THR A 194 -4.00 27.31 10.74
N VAL A 195 -3.42 26.91 11.86
CA VAL A 195 -3.96 27.23 13.20
C VAL A 195 -4.09 28.74 13.38
N ASP A 196 -3.07 29.50 12.99
CA ASP A 196 -3.07 30.97 13.12
C ASP A 196 -4.07 31.68 12.21
N GLU A 197 -4.37 31.14 11.02
CA GLU A 197 -5.42 31.69 10.16
C GLU A 197 -6.80 31.52 10.76
N ARG A 198 -7.12 30.32 11.26
CA ARG A 198 -8.42 30.04 11.89
C ARG A 198 -8.61 30.80 13.19
N LEU A 199 -7.55 30.96 13.99
CA LEU A 199 -7.59 31.82 15.19
C LEU A 199 -7.93 33.27 14.84
N ARG A 200 -7.41 33.80 13.72
CA ARG A 200 -7.66 35.18 13.26
C ARG A 200 -9.11 35.42 12.82
N TRP A 201 -9.90 34.40 12.51
CA TRP A 201 -11.33 34.58 12.19
C TRP A 201 -12.17 35.03 13.40
N MET A 202 -11.62 34.91 14.60
CA MET A 202 -12.22 35.43 15.83
C MET A 202 -11.86 36.90 16.09
N ASP A 203 -10.92 37.49 15.33
CA ASP A 203 -10.51 38.88 15.52
C ASP A 203 -11.67 39.85 15.24
N GLY A 204 -11.85 40.82 16.14
CA GLY A 204 -12.94 41.79 16.05
C GLY A 204 -14.28 41.29 16.61
N ARG A 205 -14.38 40.01 17.00
CA ARG A 205 -15.56 39.46 17.66
C ARG A 205 -15.51 39.61 19.19
N LYS A 206 -16.67 39.60 19.83
CA LYS A 206 -16.89 39.76 21.27
C LYS A 206 -17.78 38.63 21.80
N THR A 207 -17.49 38.20 23.02
CA THR A 207 -18.27 37.22 23.78
C THR A 207 -18.61 37.75 25.16
N THR A 208 -19.63 37.19 25.81
CA THR A 208 -20.07 37.62 27.15
C THR A 208 -19.01 37.30 28.21
N ARG A 209 -18.40 36.11 28.15
CA ARG A 209 -17.24 35.72 28.97
C ARG A 209 -15.99 35.71 28.10
N GLU A 210 -14.83 36.03 28.67
CA GLU A 210 -13.58 36.10 27.90
C GLU A 210 -13.14 34.72 27.37
N GLU A 211 -13.36 33.65 28.13
CA GLU A 211 -13.06 32.27 27.73
C GLU A 211 -13.91 31.75 26.55
N ASP A 212 -15.15 32.23 26.38
CA ASP A 212 -16.06 31.79 25.31
C ASP A 212 -15.48 32.06 23.90
N MET A 213 -14.57 33.02 23.79
CA MET A 213 -13.89 33.34 22.54
C MET A 213 -13.06 32.17 21.99
N PHE A 214 -12.59 31.27 22.86
CA PHE A 214 -11.89 30.05 22.44
C PHE A 214 -12.81 28.82 22.40
N TYR A 215 -13.85 28.77 23.24
CA TYR A 215 -14.85 27.69 23.16
C TYR A 215 -15.62 27.72 21.84
N ALA A 216 -15.90 28.93 21.33
CA ALA A 216 -16.51 29.11 20.01
C ALA A 216 -15.61 28.59 18.87
N LEU A 217 -14.34 28.23 19.11
CA LEU A 217 -13.44 27.67 18.11
C LEU A 217 -13.34 26.13 18.18
N TYR A 218 -13.89 25.46 19.19
CA TYR A 218 -13.74 24.01 19.39
C TYR A 218 -14.15 23.20 18.16
N GLY A 219 -15.34 23.43 17.63
CA GLY A 219 -15.81 22.76 16.42
C GLY A 219 -15.10 23.17 15.13
N ILE A 220 -14.57 24.40 15.06
CA ILE A 220 -13.77 24.89 13.91
C ILE A 220 -12.42 24.17 13.84
N PHE A 221 -11.88 23.76 15.00
CA PHE A 221 -10.69 22.94 15.11
C PHE A 221 -10.97 21.44 15.20
N GLY A 222 -12.23 21.02 15.30
CA GLY A 222 -12.60 19.61 15.45
C GLY A 222 -12.15 18.99 16.78
N VAL A 223 -12.07 19.79 17.85
CA VAL A 223 -11.64 19.35 19.19
C VAL A 223 -12.79 19.50 20.19
N THR A 224 -12.81 18.67 21.24
CA THR A 224 -13.86 18.68 22.28
C THR A 224 -13.29 18.63 23.71
N PRO A 225 -12.42 19.57 24.10
CA PRO A 225 -11.75 19.50 25.41
C PRO A 225 -12.66 19.86 26.61
N GLY A 226 -13.94 20.22 26.36
CA GLY A 226 -14.91 20.59 27.39
C GLY A 226 -14.73 22.02 27.92
N ALA A 227 -15.83 22.62 28.39
CA ALA A 227 -15.83 23.98 28.94
C ALA A 227 -15.41 23.99 30.43
N ASN A 228 -14.51 24.90 30.80
CA ASN A 228 -14.08 25.13 32.19
C ASN A 228 -14.19 26.62 32.56
N TYR A 229 -15.40 27.04 32.90
CA TYR A 229 -15.67 28.44 33.24
C TYR A 229 -14.89 28.90 34.48
N GLY A 230 -14.19 30.04 34.36
CA GLY A 230 -13.28 30.57 35.40
C GLY A 230 -11.79 30.52 35.04
N GLU A 231 -11.41 29.87 33.94
CA GLU A 231 -10.01 29.78 33.49
C GLU A 231 -9.46 31.04 32.81
N ARG A 232 -10.34 32.01 32.51
CA ARG A 232 -10.04 33.26 31.80
C ARG A 232 -9.49 33.03 30.39
N ARG A 233 -9.24 34.14 29.69
CA ARG A 233 -8.80 34.16 28.28
C ARG A 233 -7.58 33.26 28.00
N ASP A 234 -6.52 33.41 28.79
CA ASP A 234 -5.25 32.71 28.51
C ASP A 234 -5.33 31.21 28.79
N GLY A 235 -6.06 30.79 29.84
CA GLY A 235 -6.30 29.38 30.15
C GLY A 235 -7.05 28.68 29.02
N ALA A 236 -8.14 29.30 28.54
CA ALA A 236 -8.97 28.74 27.47
C ALA A 236 -8.18 28.63 26.15
N LYS A 237 -7.32 29.62 25.84
CA LYS A 237 -6.40 29.57 24.69
C LYS A 237 -5.43 28.39 24.79
N GLN A 238 -4.79 28.22 25.95
CA GLN A 238 -3.82 27.15 26.17
C GLN A 238 -4.49 25.77 26.05
N ARG A 239 -5.70 25.59 26.60
CA ARG A 239 -6.42 24.32 26.47
C ARG A 239 -6.77 24.00 25.02
N LEU A 240 -7.25 24.98 24.27
CA LEU A 240 -7.53 24.81 22.84
C LEU A 240 -6.27 24.35 22.09
N LEU A 241 -5.15 25.06 22.27
CA LEU A 241 -3.89 24.71 21.61
C LEU A 241 -3.37 23.34 22.03
N ALA A 242 -3.51 22.97 23.31
CA ALA A 242 -3.12 21.65 23.80
C ALA A 242 -3.98 20.54 23.17
N ALA A 243 -5.29 20.75 23.01
CA ALA A 243 -6.18 19.80 22.35
C ALA A 243 -5.84 19.62 20.86
N ILE A 244 -5.54 20.71 20.16
CA ILE A 244 -5.09 20.69 18.75
C ILE A 244 -3.79 19.88 18.63
N ASN A 245 -2.79 20.21 19.46
CA ASN A 245 -1.50 19.53 19.43
C ASN A 245 -1.63 18.03 19.79
N HIS A 246 -2.51 17.69 20.73
CA HIS A 246 -2.78 16.29 21.08
C HIS A 246 -3.39 15.51 19.91
N GLN A 247 -4.35 16.10 19.19
CA GLN A 247 -4.94 15.49 18.00
C GLN A 247 -3.92 15.32 16.87
N GLU A 248 -3.06 16.31 16.62
CA GLU A 248 -1.97 16.22 15.66
C GLU A 248 -0.94 15.15 16.05
N THR A 249 -0.60 15.06 17.35
CA THR A 249 0.31 14.04 17.89
C THR A 249 -0.27 12.64 17.72
N ILE A 250 -1.55 12.43 18.05
CA ILE A 250 -2.23 11.13 17.84
C ILE A 250 -2.25 10.78 16.35
N ALA A 251 -2.56 11.75 15.47
CA ALA A 251 -2.56 11.52 14.03
C ALA A 251 -1.16 11.15 13.50
N ALA A 252 -0.11 11.80 14.00
CA ALA A 252 1.28 11.48 13.67
C ALA A 252 1.68 10.09 14.16
N GLN A 253 1.38 9.73 15.41
CA GLN A 253 1.63 8.39 15.96
C GLN A 253 0.87 7.30 15.18
N LYS A 254 -0.38 7.60 14.81
CA LYS A 254 -1.21 6.73 13.97
C LYS A 254 -0.61 6.55 12.57
N ALA A 255 -0.09 7.59 11.96
CA ALA A 255 0.57 7.52 10.65
C ALA A 255 1.89 6.76 10.71
N GLU A 256 2.70 6.99 11.75
CA GLU A 256 3.95 6.27 11.98
C GLU A 256 3.70 4.77 12.12
N ARG A 257 2.75 4.40 12.99
CA ARG A 257 2.38 2.99 13.17
C ARG A 257 1.83 2.33 11.90
N TYR A 258 1.15 3.09 11.04
CA TYR A 258 0.72 2.54 9.75
C TYR A 258 1.88 2.39 8.77
N ARG A 259 2.91 3.24 8.85
CA ARG A 259 4.14 3.09 8.09
C ARG A 259 4.89 1.81 8.48
N GLU A 260 5.01 1.54 9.78
CA GLU A 260 5.58 0.28 10.29
C GLU A 260 4.86 -0.97 9.74
N ILE A 261 3.52 -0.93 9.65
CA ILE A 261 2.71 -1.99 9.05
C ILE A 261 3.00 -2.14 7.55
N ALA A 262 3.07 -1.02 6.82
CA ALA A 262 3.38 -1.04 5.40
C ALA A 262 4.78 -1.60 5.15
N ASP A 263 5.77 -1.25 5.97
CA ASP A 263 7.14 -1.75 5.90
C ASP A 263 7.21 -3.27 6.19
N TRP A 264 6.42 -3.74 7.16
CA TRP A 264 6.28 -5.17 7.46
C TRP A 264 5.69 -5.98 6.31
N LEU A 265 4.60 -5.47 5.69
CA LEU A 265 4.00 -6.08 4.51
C LEU A 265 4.92 -6.01 3.29
N SER A 266 5.74 -4.96 3.20
CA SER A 266 6.70 -4.69 2.12
C SER A 266 6.08 -4.89 0.73
N PRO A 267 4.98 -4.19 0.41
CA PRO A 267 4.36 -4.29 -0.92
C PRO A 267 5.30 -3.70 -1.97
N PRO A 268 5.30 -4.19 -3.22
CA PRO A 268 6.01 -3.48 -4.28
C PRO A 268 5.32 -2.14 -4.53
N ASP A 269 6.14 -1.09 -4.68
CA ASP A 269 5.62 0.25 -4.89
C ASP A 269 5.13 0.45 -6.34
N PRO A 270 3.81 0.64 -6.57
CA PRO A 270 3.28 0.89 -7.91
C PRO A 270 3.59 2.32 -8.41
N TRP A 271 3.98 3.26 -7.54
CA TRP A 271 4.27 4.64 -7.93
C TRP A 271 5.49 4.78 -8.83
N THR A 272 6.52 3.94 -8.64
CA THR A 272 7.68 3.90 -9.54
C THR A 272 7.30 3.72 -11.02
N ASN A 273 6.33 2.85 -11.32
CA ASN A 273 5.81 2.66 -12.68
C ASN A 273 4.91 3.83 -13.11
N HIS A 274 4.06 4.31 -12.20
CA HIS A 274 3.15 5.42 -12.46
C HIS A 274 3.91 6.71 -12.83
N GLU A 275 4.90 7.09 -12.03
CA GLU A 275 5.75 8.27 -12.27
C GLU A 275 6.54 8.13 -13.57
N SER A 276 7.07 6.94 -13.86
CA SER A 276 7.73 6.68 -15.14
C SER A 276 6.79 6.88 -16.33
N ALA A 277 5.55 6.39 -16.24
CA ALA A 277 4.54 6.56 -17.28
C ALA A 277 4.09 8.02 -17.41
N ARG A 278 3.95 8.73 -16.29
CA ARG A 278 3.57 10.15 -16.24
C ARG A 278 4.64 11.03 -16.88
N ARG A 279 5.93 10.78 -16.63
CA ARG A 279 7.05 11.49 -17.25
C ARG A 279 7.15 11.23 -18.76
N GLN A 280 6.75 10.05 -19.23
CA GLN A 280 6.72 9.72 -20.66
C GLN A 280 5.56 10.38 -21.42
N LYS A 281 4.53 10.84 -20.72
CA LYS A 281 3.36 11.49 -21.32
C LYS A 281 3.73 12.89 -21.82
N GLU A 282 3.54 13.14 -23.11
CA GLU A 282 3.68 14.49 -23.66
C GLU A 282 2.43 15.32 -23.33
N PRO A 283 2.56 16.65 -23.09
CA PRO A 283 1.41 17.51 -22.83
C PRO A 283 0.33 17.37 -23.92
N GLN A 284 -0.93 17.27 -23.51
CA GLN A 284 -2.11 17.13 -24.38
C GLN A 284 -2.26 15.78 -25.10
N THR A 285 -1.39 14.79 -24.83
CA THR A 285 -1.58 13.41 -25.34
C THR A 285 -2.38 12.55 -24.36
N GLY A 286 -3.09 11.53 -24.86
CA GLY A 286 -3.88 10.60 -24.06
C GLY A 286 -5.16 11.18 -23.45
N THR A 287 -5.47 12.47 -23.65
CA THR A 287 -6.67 13.14 -23.15
C THR A 287 -7.94 12.65 -23.84
N TRP A 288 -7.83 12.15 -25.06
CA TRP A 288 -8.96 11.57 -25.80
C TRP A 288 -9.67 10.46 -25.03
N LEU A 289 -8.94 9.73 -24.16
CA LEU A 289 -9.52 8.69 -23.31
C LEU A 289 -10.56 9.28 -22.36
N LEU A 290 -10.27 10.44 -21.75
CA LEU A 290 -11.15 11.12 -20.81
C LEU A 290 -12.41 11.68 -21.49
N ASP A 291 -12.29 12.00 -22.79
CA ASP A 291 -13.40 12.44 -23.63
C ASP A 291 -14.20 11.28 -24.23
N TYR A 292 -13.71 10.05 -24.12
CA TYR A 292 -14.33 8.89 -24.72
C TYR A 292 -15.59 8.47 -23.94
N ASP A 293 -16.72 8.31 -24.64
CA ASP A 293 -18.01 8.02 -24.00
C ASP A 293 -17.97 6.80 -23.09
N LYS A 294 -17.28 5.73 -23.51
CA LYS A 294 -17.13 4.52 -22.69
C LYS A 294 -16.37 4.79 -21.39
N TYR A 295 -15.33 5.62 -21.41
CA TYR A 295 -14.60 5.98 -20.20
C TYR A 295 -15.45 6.83 -19.26
N ARG A 296 -16.15 7.85 -19.80
CA ARG A 296 -17.07 8.69 -19.01
C ARG A 296 -18.20 7.88 -18.39
N ASN A 297 -18.75 6.92 -19.14
CA ASN A 297 -19.80 6.01 -18.67
C ASN A 297 -19.30 5.05 -17.59
N TRP A 298 -18.06 4.57 -17.69
CA TRP A 298 -17.41 3.79 -16.64
C TRP A 298 -17.24 4.63 -15.37
N LYS A 299 -16.65 5.82 -15.49
CA LYS A 299 -16.44 6.73 -14.36
C LYS A 299 -17.75 7.12 -13.68
N SER A 300 -18.79 7.43 -14.44
CA SER A 300 -20.12 7.79 -13.91
C SER A 300 -20.90 6.60 -13.32
N GLY A 301 -20.46 5.36 -13.54
CA GLY A 301 -21.11 4.16 -13.01
C GLY A 301 -22.22 3.57 -13.89
N SER A 302 -22.29 3.95 -15.17
CA SER A 302 -23.21 3.32 -16.13
C SER A 302 -22.87 1.84 -16.38
N PHE A 303 -21.61 1.47 -16.22
CA PHE A 303 -21.13 0.09 -16.10
C PHE A 303 -19.88 0.04 -15.22
N ARG A 304 -19.58 -1.12 -14.64
CA ARG A 304 -18.59 -1.24 -13.56
C ARG A 304 -17.16 -1.47 -14.04
N HIS A 305 -16.97 -2.18 -15.15
CA HIS A 305 -15.63 -2.62 -15.57
C HIS A 305 -15.29 -2.18 -17.00
N LEU A 306 -14.08 -1.69 -17.20
CA LEU A 306 -13.55 -1.20 -18.47
C LEU A 306 -12.24 -1.92 -18.80
N TRP A 307 -12.13 -2.47 -20.00
CA TRP A 307 -10.92 -3.16 -20.46
C TRP A 307 -10.33 -2.46 -21.68
N LEU A 308 -9.13 -1.89 -21.53
CA LEU A 308 -8.36 -1.27 -22.60
C LEU A 308 -7.43 -2.31 -23.25
N SER A 309 -7.77 -2.77 -24.45
CA SER A 309 -6.98 -3.77 -25.16
C SER A 309 -6.19 -3.14 -26.31
N GLY A 310 -4.94 -3.54 -26.50
CA GLY A 310 -4.12 -3.00 -27.59
C GLY A 310 -2.79 -3.70 -27.81
N GLN A 311 -2.18 -3.45 -28.97
CA GLN A 311 -0.90 -4.05 -29.37
C GLN A 311 0.27 -3.57 -28.48
N ALA A 312 1.42 -4.23 -28.58
CA ALA A 312 2.62 -3.80 -27.86
C ALA A 312 3.04 -2.39 -28.31
N GLY A 313 3.41 -1.52 -27.36
CA GLY A 313 3.92 -0.18 -27.65
C GLY A 313 2.89 0.86 -28.13
N CYS A 314 1.58 0.58 -28.03
CA CYS A 314 0.51 1.55 -28.39
C CYS A 314 0.16 2.58 -27.30
N GLY A 315 0.85 2.56 -26.15
CA GLY A 315 0.67 3.57 -25.09
C GLY A 315 -0.28 3.19 -23.95
N LYS A 316 -0.65 1.91 -23.79
CA LYS A 316 -1.53 1.41 -22.70
C LYS A 316 -1.14 1.94 -21.31
N THR A 317 0.12 1.79 -20.91
CA THR A 317 0.64 2.22 -19.60
C THR A 317 0.51 3.74 -19.39
N VAL A 318 0.70 4.56 -20.43
CA VAL A 318 0.53 6.02 -20.37
C VAL A 318 -0.95 6.40 -20.25
N LEU A 319 -1.83 5.68 -20.95
CA LEU A 319 -3.28 5.85 -20.82
C LEU A 319 -3.77 5.41 -19.44
N CYS A 320 -3.20 4.34 -18.87
CA CYS A 320 -3.46 3.88 -17.51
C CYS A 320 -3.08 4.96 -16.48
N SER A 321 -1.87 5.54 -16.60
CA SER A 321 -1.45 6.68 -15.77
C SER A 321 -2.40 7.89 -15.91
N THR A 322 -2.86 8.18 -17.12
CA THR A 322 -3.85 9.25 -17.37
C THR A 322 -5.17 9.00 -16.66
N ALA A 323 -5.66 7.76 -16.67
CA ALA A 323 -6.87 7.38 -15.95
C ALA A 323 -6.69 7.46 -14.43
N ILE A 324 -5.53 7.05 -13.90
CA ILE A 324 -5.23 7.13 -12.47
C ILE A 324 -5.26 8.58 -11.98
N GLU A 325 -4.64 9.52 -12.69
CA GLU A 325 -4.65 10.94 -12.30
C GLU A 325 -6.08 11.54 -12.31
N ASP A 326 -6.90 11.15 -13.28
CA ASP A 326 -8.29 11.59 -13.38
C ASP A 326 -9.21 10.96 -12.31
N VAL A 327 -8.97 9.69 -11.94
CA VAL A 327 -9.66 8.99 -10.84
C VAL A 327 -9.23 9.56 -9.50
N LYS A 328 -7.95 9.82 -9.30
CA LYS A 328 -7.42 10.44 -8.08
C LYS A 328 -8.06 11.81 -7.84
N ALA A 329 -8.07 12.68 -8.87
CA ALA A 329 -8.72 13.98 -8.78
C ALA A 329 -10.23 13.88 -8.50
N HIS A 330 -10.89 12.81 -8.97
CA HIS A 330 -12.30 12.55 -8.62
C HIS A 330 -12.47 12.16 -7.16
N CYS A 331 -11.65 11.23 -6.66
CA CYS A 331 -11.73 10.75 -5.28
C CYS A 331 -11.37 11.84 -4.25
N GLU A 332 -10.47 12.76 -4.60
CA GLU A 332 -10.14 13.92 -3.75
C GLU A 332 -11.32 14.88 -3.54
N ASN A 333 -12.29 14.90 -4.46
CA ASN A 333 -13.47 15.78 -4.41
C ASN A 333 -14.76 15.05 -3.99
N ALA A 334 -14.73 13.72 -3.89
CA ALA A 334 -15.89 12.89 -3.57
C ALA A 334 -15.86 12.41 -2.11
N VAL A 335 -17.03 12.38 -1.47
CA VAL A 335 -17.15 11.90 -0.08
C VAL A 335 -17.05 10.37 -0.08
N ASN A 336 -16.17 9.83 0.76
CA ASN A 336 -15.98 8.39 0.96
C ASN A 336 -15.67 7.59 -0.33
N ALA A 337 -14.98 8.21 -1.28
CA ALA A 337 -14.48 7.55 -2.48
C ALA A 337 -13.01 7.12 -2.30
N GLY A 338 -12.66 5.96 -2.83
CA GLY A 338 -11.31 5.40 -2.76
C GLY A 338 -10.77 4.99 -4.12
N TYR A 339 -9.45 4.87 -4.21
CA TYR A 339 -8.80 4.29 -5.37
C TYR A 339 -7.56 3.48 -4.98
N ALA A 340 -7.26 2.47 -5.78
CA ALA A 340 -6.00 1.73 -5.73
C ALA A 340 -5.54 1.41 -7.14
N PHE A 341 -4.24 1.24 -7.32
CA PHE A 341 -3.70 0.85 -8.62
C PHE A 341 -2.47 -0.04 -8.51
N PHE A 342 -2.21 -0.79 -9.58
CA PHE A 342 -1.08 -1.70 -9.66
C PHE A 342 -0.58 -1.82 -11.10
N TYR A 343 0.72 -1.96 -11.26
CA TYR A 343 1.36 -2.18 -12.56
C TYR A 343 1.99 -3.56 -12.58
N PHE A 344 1.46 -4.46 -13.40
CA PHE A 344 2.19 -5.68 -13.70
C PHE A 344 3.38 -5.34 -14.59
N THR A 345 4.56 -5.87 -14.26
CA THR A 345 5.73 -5.67 -15.12
C THR A 345 6.66 -6.86 -15.17
N PHE A 346 7.12 -7.21 -16.37
CA PHE A 346 8.13 -8.22 -16.57
C PHE A 346 9.51 -7.84 -16.00
N SER A 347 9.76 -6.54 -15.77
CA SER A 347 11.04 -6.01 -15.28
C SER A 347 11.23 -6.15 -13.78
N ASP A 348 10.19 -6.45 -13.03
CA ASP A 348 10.23 -6.57 -11.57
C ASP A 348 9.48 -7.85 -11.17
N ASN A 349 10.20 -8.83 -10.62
CA ASN A 349 9.62 -10.11 -10.20
C ASN A 349 8.56 -9.93 -9.11
N GLN A 350 8.67 -8.93 -8.23
CA GLN A 350 7.64 -8.66 -7.24
C GLN A 350 6.34 -8.23 -7.91
N LYS A 351 6.42 -7.45 -9.00
CA LYS A 351 5.25 -6.96 -9.74
C LYS A 351 4.68 -7.94 -10.77
N LYS A 352 5.11 -9.20 -10.75
CA LYS A 352 4.50 -10.29 -11.55
C LYS A 352 3.49 -11.09 -10.74
N LEU A 353 3.71 -11.17 -9.43
CA LEU A 353 2.99 -12.08 -8.54
C LEU A 353 1.65 -11.49 -8.13
N TYR A 354 0.62 -12.32 -8.20
CA TYR A 354 -0.73 -11.99 -7.74
C TYR A 354 -0.78 -11.62 -6.25
N GLU A 355 -0.03 -12.32 -5.40
CA GLU A 355 0.07 -12.02 -3.96
C GLU A 355 0.52 -10.58 -3.70
N ASN A 356 1.43 -10.07 -4.54
CA ASN A 356 1.95 -8.71 -4.39
C ASN A 356 0.98 -7.64 -4.90
N LEU A 357 0.07 -7.98 -5.82
CA LEU A 357 -1.10 -7.13 -6.12
C LEU A 357 -1.98 -7.00 -4.87
N LEU A 358 -2.26 -8.10 -4.17
CA LEU A 358 -3.07 -8.06 -2.94
C LEU A 358 -2.39 -7.20 -1.87
N LEU A 359 -1.10 -7.42 -1.59
CA LEU A 359 -0.34 -6.63 -0.62
C LEU A 359 -0.39 -5.13 -0.95
N SER A 360 -0.15 -4.77 -2.20
CA SER A 360 -0.18 -3.37 -2.65
C SER A 360 -1.57 -2.74 -2.50
N ALA A 361 -2.63 -3.47 -2.89
CA ALA A 361 -4.00 -2.98 -2.77
C ALA A 361 -4.44 -2.84 -1.30
N VAL A 362 -4.08 -3.80 -0.44
CA VAL A 362 -4.36 -3.77 1.00
C VAL A 362 -3.68 -2.56 1.66
N VAL A 363 -2.42 -2.28 1.34
CA VAL A 363 -1.72 -1.11 1.91
C VAL A 363 -2.32 0.21 1.44
N GLN A 364 -2.73 0.29 0.17
CA GLN A 364 -3.36 1.50 -0.39
C GLN A 364 -4.75 1.77 0.21
N LEU A 365 -5.57 0.74 0.41
CA LEU A 365 -6.97 0.88 0.86
C LEU A 365 -7.14 0.73 2.39
N GLY A 366 -6.22 0.02 3.04
CA GLY A 366 -6.25 -0.30 4.48
C GLY A 366 -5.99 0.87 5.41
N VAL A 367 -5.84 2.09 4.88
CA VAL A 367 -5.73 3.31 5.69
C VAL A 367 -7.04 3.67 6.39
N THR A 368 -8.16 3.15 5.91
CA THR A 368 -9.51 3.37 6.45
C THR A 368 -9.98 2.20 7.32
N GLU A 369 -10.93 2.46 8.23
CA GLU A 369 -11.60 1.40 8.99
C GLU A 369 -12.61 0.67 8.09
N PRO A 370 -12.81 -0.66 8.25
CA PRO A 370 -12.21 -1.53 9.27
C PRO A 370 -10.80 -2.07 8.91
N GLY A 371 -10.33 -1.83 7.68
CA GLY A 371 -9.06 -2.37 7.17
C GLY A 371 -7.86 -2.04 8.04
N ARG A 372 -7.80 -0.82 8.55
CA ARG A 372 -6.74 -0.35 9.44
C ARG A 372 -6.66 -1.17 10.72
N SER A 373 -7.78 -1.42 11.39
CA SER A 373 -7.81 -2.22 12.61
C SER A 373 -7.42 -3.66 12.34
N MET A 374 -7.88 -4.25 11.23
CA MET A 374 -7.52 -5.62 10.84
C MET A 374 -6.01 -5.74 10.58
N LEU A 375 -5.42 -4.76 9.89
CA LEU A 375 -3.97 -4.70 9.65
C LEU A 375 -3.17 -4.50 10.95
N GLN A 376 -3.66 -3.66 11.86
CA GLN A 376 -3.04 -3.46 13.17
C GLN A 376 -3.08 -4.72 14.03
N GLN A 377 -4.18 -5.47 13.96
CA GLN A 377 -4.31 -6.75 14.64
C GLN A 377 -3.33 -7.78 14.04
N ALA A 378 -3.25 -7.86 12.72
CA ALA A 378 -2.30 -8.75 12.05
C ALA A 378 -0.84 -8.41 12.39
N PHE A 379 -0.49 -7.11 12.44
CA PHE A 379 0.84 -6.64 12.79
C PHE A 379 1.18 -6.78 14.28
N GLY A 380 0.21 -6.55 15.18
CA GLY A 380 0.41 -6.67 16.63
C GLY A 380 0.82 -8.08 17.07
N ASN A 381 0.51 -9.08 16.25
CA ASN A 381 0.91 -10.47 16.42
C ASN A 381 2.35 -10.68 15.90
N ASN A 382 3.33 -9.96 16.46
CA ASN A 382 4.76 -9.87 16.06
C ASN A 382 5.54 -11.21 15.92
N ASN A 383 4.90 -12.37 16.11
CA ASN A 383 5.47 -13.71 15.90
C ASN A 383 4.93 -14.43 14.65
N ARG A 384 3.92 -13.89 13.96
CA ARG A 384 3.46 -14.40 12.67
C ARG A 384 4.21 -13.69 11.55
N GLY A 385 4.60 -14.43 10.51
CA GLY A 385 5.09 -13.85 9.26
C GLY A 385 4.02 -12.98 8.57
N ARG A 386 4.28 -12.54 7.34
CA ARG A 386 3.29 -11.76 6.57
C ARG A 386 1.96 -12.53 6.44
N PRO A 387 0.81 -11.83 6.37
CA PRO A 387 -0.49 -12.48 6.19
C PRO A 387 -0.50 -13.34 4.92
N GLY A 388 -1.11 -14.52 5.02
CA GLY A 388 -1.28 -15.41 3.86
C GLY A 388 -2.27 -14.82 2.85
N GLN A 389 -2.27 -15.37 1.63
CA GLN A 389 -3.13 -14.91 0.52
C GLN A 389 -4.62 -14.80 0.91
N ASP A 390 -5.18 -15.84 1.53
CA ASP A 390 -6.60 -15.88 1.95
C ASP A 390 -6.94 -14.79 2.99
N GLU A 391 -5.98 -14.43 3.83
CA GLU A 391 -6.15 -13.37 4.83
C GLU A 391 -6.10 -11.99 4.17
N LEU A 392 -5.15 -11.77 3.25
CA LEU A 392 -5.07 -10.55 2.46
C LEU A 392 -6.33 -10.32 1.63
N GLU A 393 -6.89 -11.36 1.02
CA GLU A 393 -8.16 -11.26 0.27
C GLU A 393 -9.32 -10.82 1.17
N LYS A 394 -9.43 -11.36 2.38
CA LYS A 394 -10.46 -10.98 3.36
C LYS A 394 -10.29 -9.55 3.87
N ILE A 395 -9.06 -9.15 4.17
CA ILE A 395 -8.73 -7.78 4.58
C ILE A 395 -9.11 -6.83 3.44
N LEU A 396 -8.69 -7.14 2.21
CA LEU A 396 -8.98 -6.32 1.05
C LEU A 396 -10.48 -6.19 0.79
N LEU A 397 -11.25 -7.27 0.88
CA LEU A 397 -12.71 -7.22 0.74
C LEU A 397 -13.35 -6.34 1.80
N SER A 398 -12.86 -6.40 3.04
CA SER A 398 -13.31 -5.55 4.15
C SER A 398 -12.96 -4.07 3.93
N CYS A 399 -11.76 -3.79 3.39
CA CYS A 399 -11.36 -2.45 2.96
C CYS A 399 -12.27 -1.94 1.82
N ILE A 400 -12.62 -2.78 0.85
CA ILE A 400 -13.48 -2.39 -0.26
C ILE A 400 -14.88 -2.01 0.24
N GLY A 401 -15.37 -2.71 1.27
CA GLY A 401 -16.66 -2.44 1.92
C GLY A 401 -16.76 -1.09 2.66
N SER A 402 -15.65 -0.40 2.94
CA SER A 402 -15.68 0.89 3.65
C SER A 402 -15.98 2.08 2.74
N TYR A 403 -15.82 1.93 1.43
CA TYR A 403 -16.00 2.99 0.44
C TYR A 403 -17.38 2.94 -0.23
N ASP A 404 -17.99 4.10 -0.45
CA ASP A 404 -19.23 4.22 -1.21
C ASP A 404 -18.98 4.04 -2.72
N GLU A 405 -17.79 4.43 -3.16
CA GLU A 405 -17.33 4.31 -4.54
C GLU A 405 -15.83 3.97 -4.55
N LEU A 406 -15.46 2.91 -5.26
CA LEU A 406 -14.06 2.47 -5.30
C LEU A 406 -13.59 2.19 -6.73
N PHE A 407 -12.40 2.69 -7.06
CA PHE A 407 -11.75 2.45 -8.34
C PHE A 407 -10.48 1.61 -8.16
N ILE A 408 -10.38 0.48 -8.86
CA ILE A 408 -9.13 -0.29 -8.98
C ILE A 408 -8.63 -0.21 -10.42
N VAL A 409 -7.41 0.29 -10.60
CA VAL A 409 -6.78 0.44 -11.92
C VAL A 409 -5.58 -0.49 -12.06
N LEU A 410 -5.63 -1.41 -13.02
CA LEU A 410 -4.61 -2.44 -13.23
C LEU A 410 -3.96 -2.29 -14.60
N ASP A 411 -2.66 -2.05 -14.65
CA ASP A 411 -1.91 -2.02 -15.91
C ASP A 411 -1.34 -3.41 -16.25
N ALA A 412 -1.41 -3.73 -17.54
CA ALA A 412 -0.68 -4.81 -18.19
C ALA A 412 -0.95 -6.21 -17.60
N LEU A 413 -2.22 -6.61 -17.47
CA LEU A 413 -2.60 -7.94 -16.95
C LEU A 413 -1.94 -9.11 -17.71
N ASP A 414 -1.54 -8.90 -18.97
CA ASP A 414 -0.79 -9.87 -19.76
C ASP A 414 0.66 -10.10 -19.28
N GLU A 415 1.18 -9.25 -18.39
CA GLU A 415 2.50 -9.41 -17.77
C GLU A 415 2.48 -10.23 -16.48
N CYS A 416 1.28 -10.65 -16.02
CA CYS A 416 1.15 -11.68 -15.00
C CYS A 416 1.43 -13.07 -15.63
N PRO A 417 2.38 -13.87 -15.09
CA PRO A 417 2.79 -15.13 -15.68
C PRO A 417 1.68 -16.18 -15.64
N GLU A 418 1.64 -17.05 -16.66
CA GLU A 418 0.77 -18.24 -16.69
C GLU A 418 1.27 -19.37 -15.77
N ASP A 419 2.56 -19.33 -15.40
CA ASP A 419 3.20 -20.37 -14.61
C ASP A 419 2.46 -20.59 -13.28
N ASN A 420 2.31 -21.87 -12.89
CA ASN A 420 1.61 -22.29 -11.67
C ASN A 420 0.19 -21.69 -11.53
N ASP A 421 -0.53 -21.54 -12.65
CA ASP A 421 -1.88 -20.96 -12.73
C ASP A 421 -1.98 -19.54 -12.13
N GLY A 422 -0.87 -18.79 -12.05
CA GLY A 422 -0.81 -17.48 -11.38
C GLY A 422 -1.81 -16.46 -11.95
N ARG A 423 -1.75 -16.23 -13.27
CA ARG A 423 -2.70 -15.33 -13.95
C ARG A 423 -4.14 -15.83 -13.87
N GLN A 424 -4.37 -17.14 -13.98
CA GLN A 424 -5.72 -17.70 -13.90
C GLN A 424 -6.33 -17.53 -12.50
N ARG A 425 -5.54 -17.70 -11.44
CA ARG A 425 -5.95 -17.42 -10.05
C ARG A 425 -6.34 -15.95 -9.87
N MET A 426 -5.49 -15.03 -10.33
CA MET A 426 -5.77 -13.59 -10.29
C MET A 426 -7.05 -13.23 -11.05
N LEU A 427 -7.26 -13.74 -12.27
CA LEU A 427 -8.47 -13.47 -13.07
C LEU A 427 -9.74 -14.03 -12.39
N THR A 428 -9.63 -15.22 -11.78
CA THR A 428 -10.73 -15.85 -11.03
C THR A 428 -11.09 -15.00 -9.81
N TRP A 429 -10.09 -14.54 -9.07
CA TRP A 429 -10.28 -13.64 -7.93
C TRP A 429 -10.90 -12.30 -8.35
N LEU A 430 -10.43 -11.66 -9.42
CA LEU A 430 -11.04 -10.41 -9.93
C LEU A 430 -12.53 -10.61 -10.26
N THR A 431 -12.89 -11.78 -10.78
CA THR A 431 -14.27 -12.15 -11.08
C THR A 431 -15.10 -12.30 -9.80
N GLN A 432 -14.57 -12.96 -8.78
CA GLN A 432 -15.22 -13.09 -7.47
C GLN A 432 -15.39 -11.73 -6.79
N LEU A 433 -14.35 -10.91 -6.78
CA LEU A 433 -14.35 -9.57 -6.22
C LEU A 433 -15.41 -8.67 -6.86
N SER A 434 -15.56 -8.74 -8.18
CA SER A 434 -16.61 -8.04 -8.93
C SER A 434 -18.03 -8.48 -8.56
N GLN A 435 -18.22 -9.73 -8.12
CA GLN A 435 -19.51 -10.24 -7.68
C GLN A 435 -19.82 -9.82 -6.24
N GLU A 436 -18.82 -9.84 -5.36
CA GLU A 436 -18.99 -9.54 -3.93
C GLU A 436 -19.02 -8.03 -3.61
N ALA A 437 -18.38 -7.19 -4.44
CA ALA A 437 -18.32 -5.74 -4.26
C ALA A 437 -19.08 -4.98 -5.37
N PRO A 438 -20.37 -4.63 -5.19
CA PRO A 438 -21.15 -3.92 -6.21
C PRO A 438 -20.64 -2.49 -6.50
N GLN A 439 -20.02 -1.83 -5.52
CA GLN A 439 -19.45 -0.49 -5.61
C GLN A 439 -18.10 -0.42 -6.35
N LEU A 440 -17.48 -1.57 -6.60
CA LEU A 440 -16.15 -1.66 -7.20
C LEU A 440 -16.19 -1.43 -8.70
N LYS A 441 -15.39 -0.46 -9.17
CA LYS A 441 -15.14 -0.18 -10.58
C LYS A 441 -13.71 -0.57 -10.93
N ILE A 442 -13.54 -1.35 -12.01
CA ILE A 442 -12.21 -1.84 -12.43
C ILE A 442 -11.88 -1.29 -13.82
N LEU A 443 -10.70 -0.69 -13.97
CA LEU A 443 -10.09 -0.42 -15.27
C LEU A 443 -8.85 -1.30 -15.42
N ALA A 444 -8.82 -2.14 -16.45
CA ALA A 444 -7.66 -2.97 -16.74
C ALA A 444 -7.08 -2.66 -18.13
N THR A 445 -5.76 -2.74 -18.28
CA THR A 445 -5.11 -2.73 -19.59
C THR A 445 -4.45 -4.08 -19.87
N SER A 446 -4.48 -4.54 -21.12
CA SER A 446 -3.70 -5.71 -21.55
C SER A 446 -3.56 -5.84 -23.07
N ARG A 447 -2.76 -6.81 -23.52
CA ARG A 447 -2.91 -7.41 -24.85
C ARG A 447 -4.20 -8.23 -24.96
N GLU A 448 -4.58 -8.53 -26.19
CA GLU A 448 -5.74 -9.37 -26.50
C GLU A 448 -5.34 -10.84 -26.42
N LEU A 449 -5.39 -11.39 -25.20
CA LEU A 449 -5.18 -12.81 -24.94
C LEU A 449 -6.51 -13.53 -24.69
N PRO A 450 -6.68 -14.79 -25.14
CA PRO A 450 -7.94 -15.52 -25.02
C PRO A 450 -8.42 -15.71 -23.58
N ASP A 451 -7.52 -16.02 -22.65
CA ASP A 451 -7.81 -16.25 -21.23
C ASP A 451 -8.29 -14.99 -20.51
N ILE A 452 -7.64 -13.84 -20.75
CA ILE A 452 -8.08 -12.53 -20.24
C ILE A 452 -9.45 -12.19 -20.83
N GLN A 453 -9.64 -12.39 -22.14
CA GLN A 453 -10.93 -12.14 -22.78
C GLN A 453 -12.06 -13.01 -22.20
N ASN A 454 -11.79 -14.29 -21.97
CA ASN A 454 -12.73 -15.25 -21.41
C ASN A 454 -13.12 -14.92 -19.97
N SER A 455 -12.25 -14.23 -19.23
CA SER A 455 -12.51 -13.80 -17.84
C SER A 455 -13.21 -12.44 -17.77
N MET A 456 -12.83 -11.49 -18.65
CA MET A 456 -13.40 -10.14 -18.69
C MET A 456 -14.86 -10.11 -19.17
N ALA A 457 -15.25 -11.02 -20.07
CA ALA A 457 -16.61 -11.06 -20.61
C ALA A 457 -17.69 -11.41 -19.56
N PRO A 458 -17.54 -12.47 -18.73
CA PRO A 458 -18.45 -12.77 -17.62
C PRO A 458 -18.59 -11.64 -16.58
N MET A 459 -17.53 -10.86 -16.34
CA MET A 459 -17.57 -9.71 -15.44
C MET A 459 -18.40 -8.54 -15.99
N GLY A 460 -18.80 -8.59 -17.27
CA GLY A 460 -19.48 -7.48 -17.94
C GLY A 460 -18.55 -6.32 -18.28
N ALA A 461 -17.25 -6.57 -18.43
CA ALA A 461 -16.29 -5.54 -18.77
C ALA A 461 -16.50 -5.04 -20.21
N VAL A 462 -16.66 -3.72 -20.36
CA VAL A 462 -16.77 -3.09 -21.68
C VAL A 462 -15.38 -2.94 -22.27
N ARG A 463 -15.18 -3.52 -23.46
CA ARG A 463 -13.90 -3.44 -24.16
C ARG A 463 -13.75 -2.16 -24.99
N VAL A 464 -12.56 -1.57 -24.92
CA VAL A 464 -12.06 -0.51 -25.80
C VAL A 464 -10.78 -1.01 -26.47
N SER A 465 -10.86 -1.26 -27.78
CA SER A 465 -9.69 -1.63 -28.57
C SER A 465 -8.96 -0.36 -28.99
N ILE A 466 -7.72 -0.19 -28.54
CA ILE A 466 -6.84 0.93 -28.92
C ILE A 466 -6.36 0.68 -30.35
N ALA A 467 -7.13 1.18 -31.30
CA ALA A 467 -6.80 1.15 -32.71
C ALA A 467 -5.90 2.34 -33.08
N SER A 468 -5.14 2.20 -34.18
CA SER A 468 -4.19 3.21 -34.66
C SER A 468 -4.80 4.62 -34.77
N HIS A 469 -5.98 4.72 -35.40
CA HIS A 469 -6.67 6.00 -35.58
C HIS A 469 -6.97 6.78 -34.28
N LEU A 470 -7.07 6.12 -33.12
CA LEU A 470 -7.30 6.78 -31.83
C LEU A 470 -6.03 7.44 -31.28
N VAL A 471 -4.85 6.89 -31.61
CA VAL A 471 -3.56 7.34 -31.08
C VAL A 471 -2.71 8.05 -32.13
N ASP A 472 -3.08 8.04 -33.42
CA ASP A 472 -2.32 8.68 -34.49
C ASP A 472 -2.13 10.20 -34.27
N ALA A 473 -3.11 10.87 -33.66
CA ALA A 473 -3.00 12.28 -33.29
C ALA A 473 -1.95 12.50 -32.18
N ASP A 474 -1.94 11.62 -31.17
CA ASP A 474 -0.97 11.67 -30.09
C ASP A 474 0.44 11.31 -30.58
N ILE A 475 0.57 10.32 -31.48
CA ILE A 475 1.85 9.97 -32.11
C ILE A 475 2.38 11.16 -32.92
N ARG A 476 1.52 11.84 -33.70
CA ARG A 476 1.90 13.05 -34.43
C ARG A 476 2.42 14.13 -33.48
N LYS A 477 1.71 14.37 -32.38
CA LYS A 477 2.11 15.34 -31.36
C LYS A 477 3.45 15.00 -30.71
N HIS A 478 3.69 13.71 -30.45
CA HIS A 478 4.97 13.22 -29.96
C HIS A 478 6.09 13.48 -30.98
N VAL A 479 5.87 13.17 -32.26
CA VAL A 479 6.84 13.42 -33.35
C VAL A 479 7.16 14.91 -33.48
N GLU A 480 6.14 15.77 -33.53
CA GLU A 480 6.30 17.24 -33.59
C GLU A 480 7.16 17.74 -32.43
N THR A 481 6.86 17.28 -31.22
CA THR A 481 7.57 17.69 -30.00
C THR A 481 9.04 17.25 -30.07
N GLN A 482 9.32 16.02 -30.49
CA GLN A 482 10.68 15.52 -30.65
C GLN A 482 11.46 16.28 -31.74
N LEU A 483 10.82 16.62 -32.87
CA LEU A 483 11.42 17.44 -33.92
C LEU A 483 11.71 18.89 -33.46
N SER A 484 10.96 19.38 -32.48
CA SER A 484 11.12 20.73 -31.90
C SER A 484 12.15 20.81 -30.77
N ARG A 485 12.45 19.68 -30.10
CA ARG A 485 13.44 19.60 -29.02
C ARG A 485 14.87 19.38 -29.54
N ASP A 486 15.04 18.60 -30.62
CA ASP A 486 16.39 18.29 -31.12
C ASP A 486 17.06 19.45 -31.88
N HIS A 487 18.23 19.88 -31.41
CA HIS A 487 19.01 21.00 -31.95
C HIS A 487 19.33 20.93 -33.46
N ARG A 488 19.41 19.72 -34.05
CA ARG A 488 19.67 19.50 -35.48
C ARG A 488 18.38 19.42 -36.28
N LEU A 489 17.38 18.70 -35.78
CA LEU A 489 16.10 18.49 -36.46
C LEU A 489 15.21 19.75 -36.45
N VAL A 490 15.36 20.62 -35.44
CA VAL A 490 14.70 21.94 -35.40
C VAL A 490 15.00 22.78 -36.65
N ARG A 491 16.20 22.64 -37.22
CA ARG A 491 16.68 23.42 -38.38
C ARG A 491 16.15 22.91 -39.72
N LEU A 492 15.41 21.81 -39.74
CA LEU A 492 14.79 21.27 -40.95
C LEU A 492 13.74 22.23 -41.51
N GLN A 493 13.63 22.28 -42.85
CA GLN A 493 12.56 23.02 -43.51
C GLN A 493 11.18 22.44 -43.14
N SER A 494 10.15 23.28 -43.12
CA SER A 494 8.78 22.89 -42.79
C SER A 494 8.26 21.74 -43.68
N THR A 495 8.61 21.74 -44.96
CA THR A 495 8.26 20.68 -45.91
C THR A 495 8.90 19.33 -45.56
N THR A 496 10.13 19.32 -45.05
CA THR A 496 10.81 18.10 -44.61
C THR A 496 10.26 17.60 -43.26
N LYS A 497 9.91 18.51 -42.35
CA LYS A 497 9.27 18.15 -41.07
C LYS A 497 7.89 17.52 -41.30
N ALA A 498 7.06 18.14 -42.14
CA ALA A 498 5.76 17.61 -42.52
C ALA A 498 5.88 16.21 -43.15
N LEU A 499 6.90 15.98 -43.98
CA LEU A 499 7.15 14.65 -44.56
C LEU A 499 7.54 13.60 -43.51
N ILE A 500 8.37 13.98 -42.52
CA ILE A 500 8.72 13.08 -41.41
C ILE A 500 7.48 12.74 -40.59
N GLU A 501 6.70 13.75 -40.21
CA GLU A 501 5.44 13.60 -39.45
C GLU A 501 4.47 12.68 -40.19
N GLU A 502 4.19 12.94 -41.47
CA GLU A 502 3.28 12.14 -42.29
C GLU A 502 3.77 10.69 -42.43
N THR A 503 5.06 10.49 -42.73
CA THR A 503 5.62 9.16 -42.96
C THR A 503 5.65 8.34 -41.67
N ILE A 504 6.11 8.92 -40.57
CA ILE A 504 6.22 8.22 -39.28
C ILE A 504 4.83 7.92 -38.73
N CYS A 505 3.87 8.86 -38.78
CA CYS A 505 2.51 8.59 -38.31
C CYS A 505 1.87 7.46 -39.11
N THR A 506 1.93 7.54 -40.45
CA THR A 506 1.29 6.53 -41.32
C THR A 506 1.90 5.13 -41.13
N LYS A 507 3.23 5.03 -41.04
CA LYS A 507 3.91 3.74 -40.87
C LYS A 507 3.87 3.20 -39.43
N SER A 508 3.68 4.07 -38.43
CA SER A 508 3.65 3.64 -37.02
C SER A 508 2.50 2.69 -36.70
N ASN A 509 1.40 2.76 -37.47
CA ASN A 509 0.20 1.95 -37.27
C ASN A 509 -0.24 1.88 -35.80
N GLY A 510 -0.21 3.02 -35.09
CA GLY A 510 -0.58 3.11 -33.68
C GLY A 510 0.49 2.70 -32.66
N MET A 511 1.73 2.44 -33.07
CA MET A 511 2.84 2.08 -32.17
C MET A 511 3.75 3.29 -31.89
N PHE A 512 3.60 3.91 -30.71
CA PHE A 512 4.51 4.97 -30.24
C PHE A 512 5.95 4.50 -30.17
N ARG A 513 6.19 3.24 -29.76
CA ARG A 513 7.54 2.70 -29.65
C ARG A 513 8.25 2.66 -31.01
N TRP A 514 7.54 2.26 -32.05
CA TRP A 514 8.08 2.27 -33.41
C TRP A 514 8.43 3.69 -33.85
N ALA A 515 7.53 4.65 -33.63
CA ALA A 515 7.76 6.06 -33.98
C ALA A 515 8.98 6.64 -33.24
N HIS A 516 9.10 6.35 -31.95
CA HIS A 516 10.26 6.74 -31.15
C HIS A 516 11.57 6.16 -31.70
N CYS A 517 11.61 4.86 -31.99
CA CYS A 517 12.81 4.21 -32.55
C CYS A 517 13.23 4.83 -33.89
N GLN A 518 12.28 5.14 -34.79
CA GLN A 518 12.61 5.77 -36.07
C GLN A 518 13.12 7.21 -35.90
N LEU A 519 12.59 7.97 -34.94
CA LEU A 519 13.09 9.31 -34.63
C LEU A 519 14.54 9.26 -34.11
N GLN A 520 14.89 8.29 -33.27
CA GLN A 520 16.26 8.12 -32.80
C GLN A 520 17.23 7.84 -33.96
N GLU A 521 16.84 7.01 -34.93
CA GLU A 521 17.65 6.78 -36.13
C GLU A 521 17.80 8.05 -36.98
N LEU A 522 16.76 8.88 -37.08
CA LEU A 522 16.87 10.18 -37.76
C LEU A 522 17.83 11.14 -37.04
N LYS A 523 17.87 11.13 -35.70
CA LYS A 523 18.83 11.93 -34.90
C LYS A 523 20.29 11.50 -35.13
N LYS A 524 20.53 10.23 -35.49
CA LYS A 524 21.87 9.70 -35.82
C LYS A 524 22.40 10.18 -37.17
N LEU A 525 21.56 10.72 -38.06
CA LEU A 525 22.00 11.18 -39.37
C LEU A 525 23.09 12.26 -39.25
N LYS A 526 24.22 12.04 -39.93
CA LYS A 526 25.33 12.99 -40.01
C LYS A 526 25.00 14.24 -40.85
N SER A 527 23.91 14.19 -41.64
CA SER A 527 23.49 15.29 -42.52
C SER A 527 21.97 15.42 -42.56
N THR A 528 21.47 16.64 -42.35
CA THR A 528 20.05 16.99 -42.40
C THR A 528 19.57 17.45 -43.78
N ARG A 529 20.35 17.18 -44.86
CA ARG A 529 19.92 17.55 -46.22
C ARG A 529 18.65 16.78 -46.59
N PRO A 530 17.65 17.41 -47.24
CA PRO A 530 16.36 16.77 -47.55
C PRO A 530 16.46 15.43 -48.27
N ARG A 531 17.46 15.24 -49.14
CA ARG A 531 17.69 13.96 -49.82
C ARG A 531 18.02 12.82 -48.85
N PHE A 532 18.90 13.05 -47.88
CA PHE A 532 19.34 12.02 -46.93
C PHE A 532 18.24 11.68 -45.93
N VAL A 533 17.44 12.68 -45.55
CA VAL A 533 16.25 12.47 -44.73
C VAL A 533 15.22 11.64 -45.51
N LYS A 534 14.96 11.95 -46.78
CA LYS A 534 14.07 11.15 -47.64
C LYS A 534 14.54 9.72 -47.78
N ASP A 535 15.83 9.50 -48.05
CA ASP A 535 16.41 8.16 -48.18
C ASP A 535 16.27 7.36 -46.88
N ALA A 536 16.47 8.00 -45.72
CA ALA A 536 16.27 7.39 -44.41
C ALA A 536 14.79 7.06 -44.12
N LEU A 537 13.85 7.91 -44.55
CA LEU A 537 12.41 7.67 -44.44
C LEU A 537 11.93 6.51 -45.35
N TYR A 538 12.52 6.36 -46.53
CA TYR A 538 12.22 5.25 -47.44
C TYR A 538 12.72 3.91 -46.90
N SER A 539 13.87 3.88 -46.22
CA SER A 539 14.46 2.67 -45.63
C SER A 539 13.93 2.32 -44.24
N LEU A 540 12.86 2.98 -43.77
CA LEU A 540 12.26 2.67 -42.48
C LEU A 540 11.59 1.28 -42.51
N PRO A 541 11.88 0.42 -41.51
CA PRO A 541 11.28 -0.90 -41.34
C PRO A 541 9.75 -0.79 -41.20
N SER A 542 9.03 -1.78 -41.71
CA SER A 542 7.57 -1.81 -41.69
C SER A 542 6.99 -2.28 -40.35
N THR A 543 7.78 -2.97 -39.53
CA THR A 543 7.36 -3.50 -38.24
C THR A 543 8.36 -3.17 -37.13
N LEU A 544 7.95 -3.38 -35.87
CA LEU A 544 8.82 -3.26 -34.71
C LEU A 544 9.92 -4.34 -34.70
N ASP A 545 9.59 -5.56 -35.13
CA ASP A 545 10.53 -6.68 -35.26
C ASP A 545 11.65 -6.37 -36.26
N GLU A 546 11.32 -5.86 -37.46
CA GLU A 546 12.31 -5.41 -38.45
C GLU A 546 13.16 -4.23 -37.93
N THR A 547 12.61 -3.43 -36.99
CA THR A 547 13.37 -2.36 -36.34
C THR A 547 14.44 -2.94 -35.41
N TYR A 548 14.09 -3.93 -34.59
CA TYR A 548 15.05 -4.62 -33.73
C TYR A 548 16.06 -5.42 -34.52
N GLU A 549 15.64 -6.14 -35.55
CA GLU A 549 16.52 -6.85 -36.47
C GLU A 549 17.59 -5.92 -37.05
N ARG A 550 17.18 -4.75 -37.57
CA ARG A 550 18.10 -3.74 -38.12
C ARG A 550 19.07 -3.22 -37.06
N MET A 551 18.60 -2.96 -35.83
CA MET A 551 19.46 -2.51 -34.72
C MET A 551 20.51 -3.55 -34.35
N LEU A 552 20.11 -4.82 -34.21
CA LEU A 552 20.99 -5.93 -33.84
C LEU A 552 22.01 -6.26 -34.94
N ILE A 553 21.60 -6.25 -36.22
CA ILE A 553 22.51 -6.50 -37.35
C ILE A 553 23.49 -5.35 -37.55
N GLY A 554 23.08 -4.12 -37.19
CA GLY A 554 23.90 -2.92 -37.27
C GLY A 554 25.09 -2.92 -36.29
N ILE A 555 25.12 -3.83 -35.32
CA ILE A 555 26.23 -4.02 -34.39
C ILE A 555 27.44 -4.58 -35.17
N ASP A 556 28.62 -3.96 -34.97
CA ASP A 556 29.87 -4.38 -35.60
C ASP A 556 30.12 -5.87 -35.34
N ALA A 557 30.51 -6.60 -36.38
CA ALA A 557 30.67 -8.05 -36.31
C ALA A 557 31.65 -8.50 -35.20
N ARG A 558 32.64 -7.66 -34.87
CA ARG A 558 33.64 -7.92 -33.82
C ARG A 558 33.07 -7.79 -32.40
N LEU A 559 32.03 -6.98 -32.22
CA LEU A 559 31.39 -6.69 -30.93
C LEU A 559 30.13 -7.53 -30.68
N ARG A 560 29.82 -8.49 -31.56
CA ARG A 560 28.59 -9.29 -31.46
C ARG A 560 28.58 -10.22 -30.26
N ALA A 561 29.74 -10.76 -29.87
CA ALA A 561 29.86 -11.60 -28.69
C ALA A 561 29.54 -10.79 -27.43
N ASP A 562 30.18 -9.62 -27.27
CA ASP A 562 29.91 -8.69 -26.16
C ASP A 562 28.45 -8.25 -26.16
N ALA A 563 27.91 -7.85 -27.31
CA ALA A 563 26.50 -7.47 -27.42
C ALA A 563 25.55 -8.58 -26.97
N LEU A 564 25.83 -9.83 -27.34
CA LEU A 564 25.04 -10.99 -26.90
C LEU A 564 25.14 -11.17 -25.38
N THR A 565 26.34 -11.09 -24.81
CA THR A 565 26.55 -11.15 -23.35
C THR A 565 25.78 -10.05 -22.64
N LEU A 566 25.92 -8.79 -23.07
CA LEU A 566 25.20 -7.66 -22.48
C LEU A 566 23.68 -7.85 -22.55
N LEU A 567 23.14 -8.29 -23.70
CA LEU A 567 21.71 -8.55 -23.86
C LEU A 567 21.20 -9.68 -22.95
N ARG A 568 21.99 -10.74 -22.73
CA ARG A 568 21.65 -11.81 -21.78
C ARG A 568 21.51 -11.28 -20.37
N TRP A 569 22.51 -10.53 -19.90
CA TRP A 569 22.53 -9.95 -18.56
C TRP A 569 21.39 -8.95 -18.38
N LEU A 570 21.15 -8.07 -19.35
CA LEU A 570 20.03 -7.11 -19.32
C LEU A 570 18.65 -7.77 -19.39
N ALA A 571 18.54 -8.97 -19.97
CA ALA A 571 17.28 -9.70 -20.09
C ALA A 571 16.97 -10.60 -18.88
N TYR A 572 17.98 -11.22 -18.27
CA TYR A 572 17.79 -12.31 -17.31
C TYR A 572 18.39 -12.08 -15.93
N ALA A 573 19.16 -11.02 -15.70
CA ALA A 573 19.67 -10.71 -14.37
C ALA A 573 18.53 -10.55 -13.34
N LYS A 574 18.77 -11.01 -12.11
CA LYS A 574 17.86 -10.97 -10.96
C LYS A 574 17.50 -9.53 -10.58
N SER A 575 18.41 -8.59 -10.82
CA SER A 575 18.24 -7.15 -10.60
C SER A 575 18.87 -6.37 -11.77
N PRO A 576 18.47 -5.10 -12.02
CA PRO A 576 19.06 -4.29 -13.09
C PRO A 576 20.58 -4.14 -12.87
N PRO A 577 21.41 -4.63 -13.81
CA PRO A 577 22.85 -4.64 -13.61
C PRO A 577 23.43 -3.22 -13.73
N SER A 578 24.48 -2.97 -12.96
CA SER A 578 25.33 -1.79 -13.09
C SER A 578 26.25 -1.90 -14.30
N LEU A 579 26.77 -0.76 -14.78
CA LEU A 579 27.74 -0.75 -15.86
C LEU A 579 29.02 -1.51 -15.53
N GLY A 580 29.49 -1.42 -14.27
CA GLY A 580 30.64 -2.17 -13.82
C GLY A 580 30.41 -3.68 -13.90
N GLU A 581 29.24 -4.15 -13.45
CA GLU A 581 28.84 -5.56 -13.54
C GLU A 581 28.76 -6.04 -15.01
N LEU A 582 28.21 -5.22 -15.91
CA LEU A 582 28.11 -5.53 -17.34
C LEU A 582 29.47 -5.63 -18.03
N VAL A 583 30.40 -4.73 -17.69
CA VAL A 583 31.79 -4.75 -18.21
C VAL A 583 32.53 -5.99 -17.74
N ASP A 584 32.38 -6.34 -16.46
CA ASP A 584 32.97 -7.56 -15.93
C ASP A 584 32.36 -8.82 -16.53
N ALA A 585 31.06 -8.78 -16.90
CA ALA A 585 30.41 -9.89 -17.56
C ALA A 585 30.98 -10.17 -18.97
N THR A 586 31.45 -9.15 -19.70
CA THR A 586 31.98 -9.34 -21.07
C THR A 586 33.36 -9.97 -21.11
N VAL A 587 34.14 -9.87 -20.03
CA VAL A 587 35.50 -10.47 -19.95
C VAL A 587 35.51 -11.91 -19.42
N ILE A 588 34.34 -12.51 -19.21
CA ILE A 588 34.21 -13.89 -18.74
C ILE A 588 34.12 -14.82 -19.94
N ASP A 589 35.14 -15.64 -20.12
CA ASP A 589 35.09 -16.78 -21.03
C ASP A 589 34.64 -18.04 -20.28
N LEU A 590 33.64 -18.73 -20.83
CA LEU A 590 33.08 -19.95 -20.26
C LEU A 590 33.68 -21.23 -20.89
N GLU A 591 34.54 -21.12 -21.91
CA GLU A 591 35.20 -22.26 -22.53
C GLU A 591 36.14 -22.99 -21.54
N GLY A 592 36.16 -24.34 -21.61
CA GLY A 592 36.99 -25.16 -20.73
C GLY A 592 36.67 -25.00 -19.24
N GLU A 593 37.69 -24.70 -18.43
CA GLU A 593 37.54 -24.44 -16.99
C GLU A 593 36.92 -23.06 -16.70
N GLY A 594 36.88 -22.17 -17.70
CA GLY A 594 36.46 -20.78 -17.58
C GLY A 594 37.62 -19.86 -17.17
N ASN A 595 37.65 -18.65 -17.72
CA ASN A 595 38.69 -17.66 -17.45
C ASN A 595 38.08 -16.24 -17.37
N VAL A 596 38.75 -15.33 -16.65
CA VAL A 596 38.37 -13.91 -16.58
C VAL A 596 39.55 -13.08 -17.07
N GLU A 597 39.39 -12.47 -18.25
CA GLU A 597 40.44 -11.70 -18.91
C GLU A 597 40.40 -10.23 -18.48
N VAL A 598 40.86 -9.96 -17.25
CA VAL A 598 40.82 -8.61 -16.64
C VAL A 598 41.52 -7.54 -17.49
N GLU A 599 42.54 -7.92 -18.27
CA GLU A 599 43.27 -7.01 -19.17
C GLU A 599 42.45 -6.56 -20.40
N ASP A 600 41.39 -7.29 -20.77
CA ASP A 600 40.52 -7.01 -21.92
C ASP A 600 39.23 -6.25 -21.52
N ARG A 601 39.18 -5.69 -20.30
CA ARG A 601 38.00 -4.94 -19.82
C ARG A 601 37.71 -3.73 -20.72
N PRO A 602 36.52 -3.64 -21.36
CA PRO A 602 36.15 -2.49 -22.17
C PRO A 602 35.93 -1.24 -21.30
N GLY A 603 36.01 -0.06 -21.91
CA GLY A 603 35.59 1.17 -21.26
C GLY A 603 34.09 1.15 -20.93
N LEU A 604 33.68 1.86 -19.86
CA LEU A 604 32.27 2.01 -19.50
C LEU A 604 31.45 2.61 -20.66
N ASP A 605 32.05 3.59 -21.35
CA ASP A 605 31.44 4.26 -22.50
C ASP A 605 31.31 3.32 -23.71
N ASP A 606 32.35 2.53 -23.99
CA ASP A 606 32.36 1.56 -25.08
C ASP A 606 31.21 0.53 -24.91
N THR A 607 30.99 0.08 -23.67
CA THR A 607 29.94 -0.89 -23.31
C THR A 607 28.54 -0.32 -23.58
N LEU A 608 28.30 0.96 -23.26
CA LEU A 608 27.04 1.64 -23.56
C LEU A 608 26.84 1.88 -25.06
N GLU A 609 27.91 2.15 -25.80
CA GLU A 609 27.84 2.39 -27.24
C GLU A 609 27.43 1.13 -28.02
N ILE A 610 27.87 -0.07 -27.59
CA ILE A 610 27.56 -1.35 -28.22
C ILE A 610 26.04 -1.56 -28.39
N LEU A 611 25.26 -1.28 -27.34
CA LEU A 611 23.80 -1.46 -27.34
C LEU A 611 23.04 -0.13 -27.48
N SER A 612 23.70 0.92 -28.00
CA SER A 612 23.09 2.24 -28.11
C SER A 612 21.75 2.19 -28.85
N SER A 613 20.68 2.65 -28.19
CA SER A 613 19.24 2.60 -28.58
C SER A 613 18.44 1.37 -28.13
N LEU A 614 19.08 0.33 -27.61
CA LEU A 614 18.42 -0.84 -27.00
C LEU A 614 18.41 -0.77 -25.46
N VAL A 615 19.14 0.17 -24.86
CA VAL A 615 19.27 0.34 -23.39
C VAL A 615 18.95 1.76 -22.93
N ILE A 616 18.62 1.91 -21.64
CA ILE A 616 18.45 3.18 -20.95
C ILE A 616 19.13 3.14 -19.57
N ILE A 617 19.59 4.31 -19.12
CA ILE A 617 20.20 4.52 -17.80
C ILE A 617 19.11 4.82 -16.77
N ILE A 618 19.24 4.25 -15.57
CA ILE A 618 18.36 4.51 -14.43
C ILE A 618 19.03 5.58 -13.54
N GLY A 619 18.34 6.69 -13.26
CA GLY A 619 18.81 7.74 -12.34
C GLY A 619 18.90 7.23 -10.90
N ARG A 620 19.87 7.73 -10.12
CA ARG A 620 20.08 7.32 -8.72
C ARG A 620 18.88 7.72 -7.85
N GLU A 621 18.18 6.74 -7.31
CA GLU A 621 17.38 6.90 -6.09
C GLU A 621 18.25 6.45 -4.91
N GLY A 622 18.44 7.31 -3.91
CA GLY A 622 19.04 6.97 -2.62
C GLY A 622 20.47 7.48 -2.39
N ASP A 623 20.60 8.69 -1.84
CA ASP A 623 21.64 9.01 -0.85
C ASP A 623 20.88 9.44 0.42
N GLU A 624 21.20 8.78 1.54
CA GLU A 624 20.50 8.85 2.84
C GLU A 624 20.76 10.14 3.66
N ASP A 625 21.00 11.28 3.03
CA ASP A 625 21.15 12.57 3.72
C ASP A 625 20.10 13.59 3.24
N ALA A 626 18.83 13.27 3.47
CA ALA A 626 17.72 14.20 3.25
C ALA A 626 17.57 15.16 4.45
N ASN A 627 18.53 16.07 4.61
CA ASN A 627 18.30 17.34 5.30
C ASN A 627 19.10 18.45 4.61
N HIS A 628 18.37 19.30 3.89
CA HIS A 628 18.80 20.52 3.19
C HIS A 628 19.54 20.32 1.86
N VAL A 629 18.79 20.26 0.75
CA VAL A 629 18.95 21.16 -0.40
C VAL A 629 17.60 21.24 -1.14
N GLU A 630 16.99 22.43 -1.14
CA GLU A 630 15.96 22.83 -2.11
C GLU A 630 16.61 23.01 -3.50
N ASP A 631 15.86 22.66 -4.54
CA ASP A 631 16.06 23.05 -5.95
C ASP A 631 17.30 22.51 -6.70
N ALA A 632 17.17 21.31 -7.27
CA ALA A 632 17.91 20.91 -8.48
C ALA A 632 17.21 19.83 -9.34
N ASP A 633 15.87 19.83 -9.43
CA ASP A 633 15.12 18.97 -10.36
C ASP A 633 14.97 19.62 -11.74
N SER A 634 16.06 19.62 -12.52
CA SER A 634 16.00 19.98 -13.94
C SER A 634 16.53 18.84 -14.82
N GLU A 635 15.66 17.91 -15.22
CA GLU A 635 15.94 17.04 -16.36
C GLU A 635 15.60 17.78 -17.67
N SER A 636 16.56 18.57 -18.15
CA SER A 636 16.72 18.74 -19.60
C SER A 636 17.54 17.56 -20.13
N ASP A 637 16.99 16.87 -21.14
CA ASP A 637 17.72 16.03 -22.11
C ASP A 637 18.31 14.66 -21.67
N ALA A 638 17.62 13.87 -20.84
CA ALA A 638 18.04 12.50 -20.50
C ALA A 638 17.84 11.43 -21.61
N SER A 639 17.52 11.80 -22.86
CA SER A 639 17.48 10.84 -24.00
C SER A 639 18.76 10.82 -24.84
N ASP A 640 19.72 11.69 -24.55
CA ASP A 640 21.03 11.64 -25.19
C ASP A 640 22.01 10.99 -24.20
N ILE A 641 22.43 9.75 -24.47
CA ILE A 641 23.64 9.15 -23.85
C ILE A 641 24.83 10.14 -23.96
N ARG A 642 24.81 10.99 -25.02
CA ARG A 642 25.75 12.09 -25.28
C ARG A 642 25.59 13.34 -24.39
N LEU A 643 24.47 13.51 -23.69
CA LEU A 643 24.25 14.61 -22.74
C LEU A 643 24.68 14.20 -21.33
N ALA A 644 24.48 12.92 -20.95
CA ALA A 644 25.11 12.34 -19.76
C ALA A 644 26.64 12.46 -19.82
N HIS A 645 27.24 12.25 -21.00
CA HIS A 645 28.65 12.54 -21.31
C HIS A 645 29.07 14.00 -21.07
N ARG A 646 28.16 14.98 -21.20
CA ARG A 646 28.45 16.41 -21.02
C ARG A 646 28.28 16.90 -19.58
N LEU A 647 27.55 16.15 -18.76
CA LEU A 647 27.24 16.50 -17.36
C LEU A 647 28.05 15.71 -16.32
N GLY A 648 28.85 14.70 -16.73
CA GLY A 648 29.91 14.14 -15.89
C GLY A 648 29.52 13.05 -14.89
N HIS A 649 28.45 12.28 -15.12
CA HIS A 649 27.92 11.32 -14.14
C HIS A 649 27.74 9.86 -14.64
N ILE A 650 28.61 9.37 -15.55
CA ILE A 650 28.69 7.92 -15.83
C ILE A 650 29.70 7.31 -14.86
N THR A 651 29.27 6.36 -14.05
CA THR A 651 30.11 5.65 -13.07
C THR A 651 29.89 4.14 -13.19
N SER A 652 30.79 3.33 -12.63
CA SER A 652 30.59 1.87 -12.57
C SER A 652 29.26 1.47 -11.92
N HIS A 653 28.76 2.26 -10.99
CA HIS A 653 27.50 2.04 -10.26
C HIS A 653 26.24 2.44 -11.04
N THR A 654 26.38 3.03 -12.23
CA THR A 654 25.24 3.45 -13.05
C THR A 654 24.46 2.23 -13.50
N ARG A 655 23.18 2.11 -13.12
CA ARG A 655 22.31 0.98 -13.48
C ARG A 655 21.72 1.13 -14.87
N VAL A 656 21.65 0.01 -15.60
CA VAL A 656 21.20 -0.05 -17.00
C VAL A 656 20.12 -1.11 -17.15
N ARG A 657 19.13 -0.83 -18.00
CA ARG A 657 18.10 -1.80 -18.39
C ARG A 657 17.82 -1.73 -19.89
N LEU A 658 17.16 -2.77 -20.41
CA LEU A 658 16.60 -2.71 -21.76
C LEU A 658 15.65 -1.51 -21.87
N ALA A 659 15.76 -0.79 -22.99
CA ALA A 659 14.99 0.40 -23.26
C ALA A 659 13.48 0.13 -23.35
N HIS A 660 13.07 -1.12 -23.58
CA HIS A 660 11.68 -1.57 -23.56
C HIS A 660 11.59 -3.10 -23.47
N PHE A 661 10.55 -3.62 -22.82
CA PHE A 661 10.33 -5.07 -22.68
C PHE A 661 10.19 -5.80 -24.02
N SER A 662 9.59 -5.17 -25.04
CA SER A 662 9.44 -5.79 -26.36
C SER A 662 10.77 -6.13 -27.05
N VAL A 663 11.91 -5.59 -26.58
CA VAL A 663 13.25 -6.04 -27.01
C VAL A 663 13.49 -7.47 -26.53
N LYS A 664 13.27 -7.74 -25.23
CA LYS A 664 13.38 -9.09 -24.65
C LYS A 664 12.42 -10.06 -25.33
N GLU A 665 11.16 -9.65 -25.52
CA GLU A 665 10.17 -10.46 -26.24
C GLU A 665 10.63 -10.85 -27.66
N TYR A 666 11.24 -9.91 -28.39
CA TYR A 666 11.75 -10.22 -29.74
C TYR A 666 12.93 -11.19 -29.69
N LEU A 667 13.84 -11.04 -28.72
CA LEU A 667 15.00 -11.91 -28.53
C LEU A 667 14.60 -13.34 -28.15
N GLU A 668 13.51 -13.52 -27.39
CA GLU A 668 12.96 -14.83 -26.99
C GLU A 668 12.00 -15.44 -28.01
N SER A 669 11.55 -14.64 -28.98
CA SER A 669 10.51 -15.04 -29.91
C SER A 669 11.07 -15.95 -31.00
N PRO A 670 10.33 -17.00 -31.42
CA PRO A 670 10.70 -17.82 -32.58
C PRO A 670 10.75 -17.01 -33.89
N ARG A 671 10.22 -15.77 -33.91
CA ARG A 671 10.29 -14.86 -35.06
C ARG A 671 11.72 -14.46 -35.40
N ILE A 672 12.63 -14.32 -34.42
CA ILE A 672 14.03 -13.96 -34.68
C ILE A 672 14.81 -15.11 -35.35
N LEU A 673 14.38 -16.37 -35.17
CA LEU A 673 15.04 -17.53 -35.76
C LEU A 673 14.92 -17.54 -37.29
N GLY A 674 13.87 -16.92 -37.85
CA GLY A 674 13.70 -16.73 -39.28
C GLY A 674 14.39 -15.48 -39.85
N SER A 675 15.07 -14.70 -39.00
CA SER A 675 15.62 -13.40 -39.35
C SER A 675 17.15 -13.43 -39.44
N SER A 676 17.73 -12.37 -40.01
CA SER A 676 19.19 -12.23 -40.09
C SER A 676 19.84 -11.94 -38.71
N ALA A 677 19.02 -11.69 -37.68
CA ALA A 677 19.45 -11.49 -36.29
C ALA A 677 19.38 -12.77 -35.42
N GLN A 678 19.15 -13.95 -36.00
CA GLN A 678 19.02 -15.24 -35.28
C GLN A 678 20.14 -15.53 -34.26
N TYR A 679 21.34 -14.96 -34.45
CA TYR A 679 22.47 -15.09 -33.53
C TYR A 679 22.14 -14.59 -32.10
N PHE A 680 21.24 -13.61 -32.00
CA PHE A 680 20.83 -13.02 -30.72
C PHE A 680 19.60 -13.68 -30.08
N HIS A 681 19.13 -14.82 -30.61
CA HIS A 681 18.03 -15.56 -29.99
C HIS A 681 18.40 -16.03 -28.58
N LEU A 682 17.53 -15.74 -27.61
CA LEU A 682 17.72 -16.09 -26.21
C LEU A 682 16.70 -17.14 -25.78
N GLU A 683 17.14 -18.13 -25.02
CA GLU A 683 16.26 -19.14 -24.42
C GLU A 683 16.45 -19.15 -22.91
N SER A 684 15.38 -18.90 -22.15
CA SER A 684 15.45 -18.65 -20.70
C SER A 684 16.30 -19.66 -19.94
N ALA A 685 16.05 -20.96 -20.08
CA ALA A 685 16.80 -21.99 -19.37
C ALA A 685 18.30 -22.01 -19.72
N ARG A 686 18.63 -21.72 -20.98
CA ARG A 686 20.02 -21.62 -21.45
C ARG A 686 20.70 -20.38 -20.90
N GLU A 687 20.02 -19.23 -20.92
CA GLU A 687 20.61 -17.98 -20.47
C GLU A 687 20.81 -17.96 -18.94
N HIS A 688 19.90 -18.56 -18.16
CA HIS A 688 20.12 -18.78 -16.73
C HIS A 688 21.34 -19.68 -16.46
N SER A 689 21.57 -20.71 -17.28
CA SER A 689 22.80 -21.51 -17.18
C SER A 689 24.05 -20.67 -17.44
N VAL A 690 24.06 -19.85 -18.50
CA VAL A 690 25.18 -18.94 -18.81
C VAL A 690 25.44 -17.97 -17.66
N LEU A 691 24.42 -17.29 -17.13
CA LEU A 691 24.59 -16.34 -16.03
C LEU A 691 25.10 -17.03 -14.76
N SER A 692 24.56 -18.20 -14.41
CA SER A 692 25.03 -18.98 -13.26
C SER A 692 26.51 -19.34 -13.40
N GLN A 693 26.90 -19.89 -14.55
CA GLN A 693 28.27 -20.29 -14.83
C GLN A 693 29.23 -19.09 -14.87
N SER A 694 28.80 -17.94 -15.41
CA SER A 694 29.57 -16.70 -15.36
C SER A 694 29.81 -16.23 -13.92
N CYS A 695 28.79 -16.24 -13.07
CA CYS A 695 28.96 -15.90 -11.66
C CYS A 695 29.92 -16.85 -10.95
N LEU A 696 29.83 -18.16 -11.20
CA LEU A 696 30.71 -19.16 -10.58
C LEU A 696 32.18 -18.96 -11.02
N VAL A 697 32.45 -18.82 -12.32
CA VAL A 697 33.80 -18.55 -12.84
C VAL A 697 34.37 -17.27 -12.24
N TYR A 698 33.55 -16.22 -12.13
CA TYR A 698 33.97 -14.95 -11.54
C TYR A 698 34.32 -15.07 -10.05
N LEU A 699 33.54 -15.82 -9.27
CA LEU A 699 33.83 -16.09 -7.84
C LEU A 699 35.10 -16.91 -7.65
N MET A 700 35.33 -17.92 -8.50
CA MET A 700 36.55 -18.72 -8.50
C MET A 700 37.78 -17.88 -8.86
N HIS A 701 37.64 -16.97 -9.85
CA HIS A 701 38.68 -16.00 -10.20
C HIS A 701 38.99 -15.06 -9.03
N TYR A 702 37.98 -14.47 -8.39
CA TYR A 702 38.18 -13.63 -7.20
C TYR A 702 38.93 -14.37 -6.09
N SER A 703 38.56 -15.63 -5.81
CA SER A 703 39.22 -16.42 -4.78
C SER A 703 40.69 -16.73 -5.10
N SER A 704 41.04 -16.91 -6.38
CA SER A 704 42.44 -17.14 -6.82
C SER A 704 43.27 -15.86 -6.97
N CYS A 705 42.64 -14.67 -7.00
CA CYS A 705 43.32 -13.40 -7.23
C CYS A 705 44.14 -12.95 -6.01
N GLN A 706 45.37 -12.49 -6.26
CA GLN A 706 46.26 -11.96 -5.22
C GLN A 706 45.91 -10.54 -4.76
N GLU A 707 45.12 -9.81 -5.55
CA GLU A 707 44.76 -8.41 -5.29
C GLU A 707 43.57 -8.27 -4.34
N LYS A 708 42.89 -9.37 -3.97
CA LYS A 708 41.74 -9.34 -3.06
C LYS A 708 42.12 -8.85 -1.66
N LEU A 709 41.32 -7.95 -1.11
CA LEU A 709 41.54 -7.35 0.22
C LEU A 709 40.68 -8.02 1.31
N LEU A 710 39.64 -8.77 0.92
CA LEU A 710 38.64 -9.36 1.81
C LEU A 710 37.92 -8.30 2.65
N ALA A 711 37.59 -7.18 2.00
CA ALA A 711 36.93 -6.02 2.59
C ALA A 711 35.95 -5.38 1.59
N LYS A 712 35.04 -4.51 2.06
CA LYS A 712 34.03 -3.81 1.22
C LYS A 712 34.64 -3.10 -0.01
N LYS A 713 35.91 -2.70 0.06
CA LYS A 713 36.65 -2.11 -1.07
C LYS A 713 36.78 -3.05 -2.28
N ASP A 714 36.71 -4.37 -2.09
CA ASP A 714 36.74 -5.33 -3.18
C ASP A 714 35.55 -5.18 -4.14
N PHE A 715 34.41 -4.62 -3.71
CA PHE A 715 33.31 -4.31 -4.62
C PHE A 715 33.65 -3.22 -5.66
N GLU A 716 34.65 -2.37 -5.39
CA GLU A 716 35.13 -1.38 -6.36
C GLU A 716 36.10 -2.01 -7.36
N THR A 717 36.93 -2.96 -6.92
CA THR A 717 37.93 -3.65 -7.75
C THR A 717 37.32 -4.79 -8.59
N PHE A 718 36.31 -5.45 -8.04
CA PHE A 718 35.55 -6.53 -8.63
C PHE A 718 34.05 -6.17 -8.69
N PRO A 719 33.64 -5.28 -9.62
CA PRO A 719 32.26 -4.82 -9.72
C PRO A 719 31.20 -5.93 -9.75
N LEU A 720 31.48 -7.07 -10.39
CA LEU A 720 30.52 -8.19 -10.47
C LEU A 720 30.42 -9.04 -9.18
N LEU A 721 31.31 -8.84 -8.22
CA LEU A 721 31.46 -9.72 -7.05
C LEU A 721 30.19 -9.84 -6.20
N GLY A 722 29.55 -8.72 -5.89
CA GLY A 722 28.34 -8.70 -5.05
C GLY A 722 27.18 -9.43 -5.73
N TYR A 723 26.87 -9.03 -6.96
CA TYR A 723 25.83 -9.68 -7.75
C TYR A 723 26.10 -11.19 -7.91
N ALA A 724 27.33 -11.56 -8.27
CA ALA A 724 27.69 -12.97 -8.49
C ALA A 724 27.50 -13.80 -7.21
N ALA A 725 27.94 -13.29 -6.05
CA ALA A 725 27.82 -13.98 -4.77
C ALA A 725 26.37 -14.18 -4.33
N GLU A 726 25.48 -13.22 -4.62
CA GLU A 726 24.06 -13.24 -4.23
C GLU A 726 23.12 -13.94 -5.21
N SER A 727 23.55 -14.14 -6.47
CA SER A 727 22.63 -14.52 -7.55
C SER A 727 22.99 -15.81 -8.28
N TRP A 728 24.21 -16.37 -8.14
CA TRP A 728 24.62 -17.56 -8.89
C TRP A 728 23.66 -18.75 -8.68
N TYR A 729 23.21 -18.97 -7.44
CA TYR A 729 22.32 -20.07 -7.06
C TYR A 729 20.88 -19.85 -7.52
N TYR A 730 20.41 -18.59 -7.59
CA TYR A 730 19.13 -18.24 -8.22
C TYR A 730 19.12 -18.62 -9.70
N HIS A 731 20.20 -18.31 -10.42
CA HIS A 731 20.32 -18.69 -11.82
C HIS A 731 20.52 -20.21 -11.99
N SER A 732 21.25 -20.86 -11.08
CA SER A 732 21.44 -22.32 -11.09
C SER A 732 20.12 -23.07 -10.90
N ALA A 733 19.23 -22.60 -10.01
CA ALA A 733 17.92 -23.22 -9.80
C ALA A 733 16.97 -23.13 -11.03
N LEU A 734 17.17 -22.15 -11.91
CA LEU A 734 16.32 -21.90 -13.09
C LEU A 734 16.83 -22.56 -14.38
N GLN A 735 18.00 -23.22 -14.34
CA GLN A 735 18.53 -23.92 -15.51
C GLN A 735 17.86 -25.30 -15.69
N LYS A 736 17.57 -25.70 -16.94
CA LYS A 736 16.88 -26.97 -17.24
C LYS A 736 17.80 -28.17 -17.44
N ASN A 737 19.12 -27.97 -17.57
CA ASN A 737 20.13 -29.03 -17.74
C ASN A 737 21.54 -28.42 -17.71
N SER A 738 22.37 -28.78 -16.74
CA SER A 738 23.83 -28.75 -16.88
C SER A 738 24.48 -29.59 -15.76
N GLN A 739 25.68 -30.11 -16.02
CA GLN A 739 26.48 -30.77 -15.00
C GLN A 739 26.84 -29.73 -13.93
N ALA A 740 26.48 -29.97 -12.67
CA ALA A 740 26.69 -29.01 -11.58
C ALA A 740 28.14 -28.95 -11.06
N THR A 741 29.12 -29.14 -11.96
CA THR A 741 30.54 -29.30 -11.61
C THR A 741 31.10 -28.05 -10.92
N ARG A 742 30.87 -26.86 -11.48
CA ARG A 742 31.39 -25.61 -10.90
C ARG A 742 30.69 -25.24 -9.59
N GLU A 743 29.40 -25.55 -9.47
CA GLU A 743 28.64 -25.41 -8.23
C GLU A 743 29.25 -26.28 -7.12
N ILE A 744 29.58 -27.53 -7.44
CA ILE A 744 30.26 -28.45 -6.52
C ILE A 744 31.67 -27.95 -6.19
N ASP A 745 32.44 -27.52 -7.18
CA ASP A 745 33.81 -27.01 -6.97
C ASP A 745 33.83 -25.81 -6.03
N LEU A 746 32.89 -24.87 -6.19
CA LEU A 746 32.74 -23.72 -5.30
C LEU A 746 32.41 -24.15 -3.87
N LEU A 747 31.49 -25.10 -3.69
CA LEU A 747 31.05 -25.54 -2.36
C LEU A 747 32.03 -26.50 -1.67
N CYS A 748 32.81 -27.27 -2.42
CA CYS A 748 33.76 -28.26 -1.88
C CYS A 748 35.18 -27.72 -1.71
N ASN A 749 35.54 -26.63 -2.38
CA ASN A 749 36.83 -25.97 -2.16
C ASN A 749 36.74 -25.02 -0.96
N GLU A 750 37.44 -25.36 0.12
CA GLU A 750 37.42 -24.59 1.38
C GLU A 750 37.77 -23.11 1.19
N THR A 751 38.70 -22.78 0.29
CA THR A 751 39.13 -21.40 0.07
C THR A 751 38.04 -20.60 -0.65
N ILE A 752 37.46 -21.19 -1.71
CA ILE A 752 36.42 -20.54 -2.53
C ILE A 752 35.14 -20.38 -1.71
N LEU A 753 34.72 -21.43 -1.00
CA LEU A 753 33.56 -21.40 -0.11
C LEU A 753 33.71 -20.31 0.96
N ARG A 754 34.88 -20.22 1.61
CA ARG A 754 35.15 -19.21 2.64
C ARG A 754 35.12 -17.79 2.09
N ASP A 755 35.70 -17.57 0.92
CA ASP A 755 35.70 -16.25 0.28
C ASP A 755 34.28 -15.85 -0.15
N TRP A 756 33.51 -16.76 -0.73
CA TRP A 756 32.11 -16.52 -1.06
C TRP A 756 31.28 -16.18 0.19
N LEU A 757 31.41 -16.94 1.29
CA LEU A 757 30.70 -16.67 2.55
C LEU A 757 31.12 -15.37 3.24
N ARG A 758 32.32 -14.85 2.93
CA ARG A 758 32.70 -13.50 3.37
C ARG A 758 31.91 -12.46 2.60
N VAL A 759 31.77 -12.60 1.29
CA VAL A 759 31.02 -11.66 0.45
C VAL A 759 29.52 -11.72 0.76
N HIS A 760 28.94 -12.93 0.78
CA HIS A 760 27.51 -13.17 0.95
C HIS A 760 27.23 -14.36 1.86
N LYS A 761 26.36 -14.18 2.88
CA LYS A 761 25.96 -15.23 3.82
C LYS A 761 24.50 -15.61 3.58
N PRO A 762 24.22 -16.66 2.78
CA PRO A 762 22.86 -16.95 2.36
C PRO A 762 21.94 -17.32 3.54
N ASP A 763 22.46 -17.96 4.58
CA ASP A 763 21.70 -18.36 5.78
C ASP A 763 21.68 -17.30 6.89
N GLN A 764 22.37 -16.16 6.70
CA GLN A 764 22.47 -15.05 7.67
C GLN A 764 22.50 -13.70 6.94
N SER A 765 21.51 -13.43 6.09
CA SER A 765 21.48 -12.25 5.20
C SER A 765 21.48 -10.90 5.93
N TYR A 766 21.12 -10.86 7.22
CA TYR A 766 21.16 -9.66 8.06
C TYR A 766 22.58 -9.28 8.52
N LYS A 767 23.59 -10.14 8.34
CA LYS A 767 24.98 -9.83 8.68
C LYS A 767 25.67 -9.12 7.52
N ASP A 768 26.46 -8.10 7.84
CA ASP A 768 27.30 -7.36 6.88
C ASP A 768 28.24 -8.27 6.08
N SER A 769 28.44 -7.93 4.79
CA SER A 769 29.53 -8.48 3.97
C SER A 769 30.89 -8.20 4.63
N PHE A 770 31.76 -9.19 4.55
CA PHE A 770 33.12 -9.26 5.13
C PHE A 770 33.19 -9.29 6.67
N SER A 771 32.06 -9.51 7.36
CA SER A 771 32.05 -9.79 8.81
C SER A 771 32.67 -11.16 9.17
N GLU A 772 33.06 -11.32 10.45
CA GLU A 772 33.69 -12.54 10.95
C GLU A 772 32.84 -13.80 10.70
N LEU A 773 33.50 -14.88 10.29
CA LEU A 773 32.90 -16.20 10.09
C LEU A 773 33.07 -17.03 11.36
N GLU A 774 32.01 -17.17 12.13
CA GLU A 774 32.01 -17.91 13.40
C GLU A 774 32.12 -19.43 13.18
N GLN A 775 31.42 -19.98 12.17
CA GLN A 775 31.54 -21.39 11.74
C GLN A 775 31.03 -21.58 10.30
N ILE A 776 31.75 -22.34 9.47
CA ILE A 776 31.33 -22.71 8.11
C ILE A 776 30.67 -24.08 8.14
N ALA A 777 29.45 -24.19 7.62
CA ALA A 777 28.71 -25.45 7.51
C ALA A 777 29.24 -26.35 6.37
N SER A 778 28.74 -27.58 6.26
CA SER A 778 29.12 -28.49 5.17
C SER A 778 28.63 -28.02 3.80
N SER A 779 29.27 -28.47 2.72
CA SER A 779 28.82 -28.23 1.35
C SER A 779 27.38 -28.72 1.13
N LEU A 780 27.02 -29.85 1.75
CA LEU A 780 25.68 -30.42 1.69
C LEU A 780 24.65 -29.53 2.40
N TYR A 781 25.02 -28.89 3.51
CA TYR A 781 24.15 -27.92 4.18
C TYR A 781 23.80 -26.75 3.26
N TYR A 782 24.80 -26.12 2.61
CA TYR A 782 24.54 -24.98 1.72
C TYR A 782 23.78 -25.40 0.46
N ALA A 783 24.10 -26.54 -0.14
CA ALA A 783 23.34 -27.07 -1.27
C ALA A 783 21.87 -27.31 -0.89
N SER A 784 21.62 -27.80 0.33
CA SER A 784 20.28 -28.06 0.86
C SER A 784 19.52 -26.78 1.16
N PHE A 785 20.16 -25.79 1.79
CA PHE A 785 19.58 -24.49 2.06
C PHE A 785 19.19 -23.75 0.76
N LEU A 786 20.05 -23.82 -0.26
CA LEU A 786 19.88 -23.11 -1.53
C LEU A 786 18.97 -23.82 -2.53
N GLY A 787 18.45 -25.01 -2.21
CA GLY A 787 17.57 -25.76 -3.13
C GLY A 787 18.29 -26.36 -4.35
N LEU A 788 19.60 -26.61 -4.26
CA LEU A 788 20.39 -27.13 -5.38
C LEU A 788 20.28 -28.65 -5.48
N GLU A 789 19.16 -29.14 -6.00
CA GLU A 789 18.81 -30.57 -6.07
C GLU A 789 19.94 -31.45 -6.64
N GLU A 790 20.46 -31.11 -7.83
CA GLU A 790 21.50 -31.90 -8.50
C GLU A 790 22.82 -31.91 -7.72
N VAL A 791 23.19 -30.76 -7.14
CA VAL A 791 24.40 -30.61 -6.32
C VAL A 791 24.29 -31.47 -5.06
N ALA A 792 23.16 -31.38 -4.35
CA ALA A 792 22.94 -32.16 -3.14
C ALA A 792 22.96 -33.67 -3.47
N GLY A 793 22.31 -34.09 -4.56
CA GLY A 793 22.35 -35.48 -5.05
C GLY A 793 23.77 -35.97 -5.33
N GLN A 794 24.59 -35.19 -6.04
CA GLN A 794 25.97 -35.57 -6.35
C GLN A 794 26.88 -35.59 -5.11
N LEU A 795 26.69 -34.67 -4.16
CA LEU A 795 27.39 -34.67 -2.88
C LEU A 795 27.07 -35.93 -2.06
N LEU A 796 25.80 -36.36 -2.04
CA LEU A 796 25.37 -37.60 -1.40
C LEU A 796 25.97 -38.84 -2.08
N ILE A 797 25.99 -38.89 -3.41
CA ILE A 797 26.67 -39.95 -4.18
C ILE A 797 28.17 -40.01 -3.82
N ASN A 798 28.80 -38.85 -3.62
CA ASN A 798 30.20 -38.72 -3.20
C ASN A 798 30.43 -38.99 -1.70
N ARG A 799 29.41 -39.49 -0.97
CA ARG A 799 29.45 -39.83 0.46
C ARG A 799 29.77 -38.65 1.36
N ALA A 800 29.23 -37.47 1.05
CA ALA A 800 29.18 -36.37 2.02
C ALA A 800 28.49 -36.84 3.31
N ASP A 801 28.98 -36.38 4.46
CA ASP A 801 28.38 -36.68 5.75
C ASP A 801 27.00 -36.00 5.84
N VAL A 802 25.94 -36.83 5.81
CA VAL A 802 24.54 -36.39 5.78
C VAL A 802 24.12 -35.71 7.08
N ASP A 803 24.75 -36.07 8.21
CA ASP A 803 24.43 -35.58 9.55
C ASP A 803 25.43 -34.53 10.05
N ALA A 804 26.28 -34.02 9.15
CA ALA A 804 27.27 -33.00 9.48
C ALA A 804 26.60 -31.79 10.14
N GLN A 805 27.02 -31.49 11.37
CA GLN A 805 26.49 -30.37 12.14
C GLN A 805 27.20 -29.06 11.77
N GLY A 806 26.43 -28.00 11.57
CA GLY A 806 26.94 -26.65 11.30
C GLY A 806 25.89 -25.74 10.65
N GLY A 807 26.25 -24.46 10.53
CA GLY A 807 25.37 -23.43 9.98
C GLY A 807 24.31 -22.93 10.97
N TYR A 808 23.55 -21.92 10.56
CA TYR A 808 22.53 -21.31 11.41
C TYR A 808 21.41 -22.30 11.82
N TYR A 809 21.02 -23.19 10.90
CA TYR A 809 19.96 -24.19 11.13
C TYR A 809 20.47 -25.55 11.62
N GLY A 810 21.77 -25.71 11.84
CA GLY A 810 22.33 -26.87 12.53
C GLY A 810 22.70 -28.07 11.64
N ASN A 811 21.91 -28.45 10.63
CA ASN A 811 22.28 -29.51 9.68
C ASN A 811 21.54 -29.40 8.33
N ALA A 812 21.91 -30.23 7.35
CA ALA A 812 21.37 -30.19 6.00
C ALA A 812 19.86 -30.48 5.92
N LEU A 813 19.37 -31.42 6.74
CA LEU A 813 17.95 -31.78 6.77
C LEU A 813 17.09 -30.63 7.32
N GLN A 814 17.55 -29.95 8.37
CA GLN A 814 16.91 -28.74 8.90
C GLN A 814 16.92 -27.61 7.88
N ALA A 815 18.05 -27.40 7.19
CA ALA A 815 18.18 -26.35 6.19
C ALA A 815 17.27 -26.57 4.96
N ALA A 816 17.10 -27.82 4.51
CA ALA A 816 16.18 -28.17 3.42
C ALA A 816 14.70 -28.01 3.81
N ALA A 817 14.39 -28.15 5.09
CA ALA A 817 13.03 -28.14 5.62
C ALA A 817 12.48 -26.72 5.92
N MET A 818 13.23 -25.67 5.60
CA MET A 818 12.98 -24.29 6.04
C MET A 818 12.88 -23.29 4.86
N ILE A 819 12.21 -22.15 5.06
CA ILE A 819 11.88 -21.01 4.18
C ILE A 819 11.18 -21.40 2.87
N ASP A 820 11.89 -22.13 2.01
CA ASP A 820 11.44 -22.49 0.67
C ASP A 820 10.93 -23.93 0.60
N GLY A 821 11.24 -24.77 1.60
CA GLY A 821 10.73 -26.13 1.73
C GLY A 821 11.11 -27.04 0.55
N HIS A 822 12.39 -27.44 0.48
CA HIS A 822 12.94 -28.22 -0.63
C HIS A 822 12.59 -29.71 -0.53
N GLU A 823 11.31 -30.05 -0.81
CA GLU A 823 10.73 -31.40 -0.66
C GLU A 823 11.63 -32.52 -1.21
N LYS A 824 12.16 -32.38 -2.43
CA LYS A 824 13.02 -33.42 -3.02
C LYS A 824 14.36 -33.57 -2.32
N ILE A 825 14.96 -32.48 -1.83
CA ILE A 825 16.21 -32.55 -1.08
C ILE A 825 15.97 -33.24 0.26
N VAL A 826 14.87 -32.92 0.95
CA VAL A 826 14.47 -33.66 2.15
C VAL A 826 14.36 -35.15 1.86
N GLN A 827 13.69 -35.54 0.77
CA GLN A 827 13.59 -36.96 0.37
C GLN A 827 14.97 -37.59 0.15
N MET A 828 15.85 -36.94 -0.62
CA MET A 828 17.21 -37.44 -0.88
C MET A 828 18.03 -37.61 0.40
N LEU A 829 17.95 -36.66 1.32
CA LEU A 829 18.66 -36.71 2.61
C LEU A 829 18.15 -37.88 3.46
N LEU A 830 16.83 -38.06 3.56
CA LEU A 830 16.21 -39.19 4.28
C LEU A 830 16.58 -40.54 3.64
N ASP A 831 16.53 -40.63 2.30
CA ASP A 831 16.92 -41.84 1.56
C ASP A 831 18.41 -42.17 1.74
N ALA A 832 19.24 -41.14 1.93
CA ALA A 832 20.67 -41.28 2.24
C ALA A 832 20.94 -41.61 3.73
N GLY A 833 19.91 -41.70 4.56
CA GLY A 833 20.01 -42.10 5.96
C GLY A 833 20.25 -40.97 6.95
N ALA A 834 19.84 -39.73 6.63
CA ALA A 834 19.86 -38.63 7.57
C ALA A 834 19.14 -38.99 8.89
N ASP A 835 19.73 -38.64 10.02
CA ASP A 835 19.07 -38.73 11.31
C ASP A 835 17.95 -37.69 11.37
N VAL A 836 16.73 -38.16 11.15
CA VAL A 836 15.48 -37.37 11.20
C VAL A 836 15.31 -36.61 12.53
N ASN A 837 15.94 -37.10 13.61
CA ASN A 837 15.85 -36.54 14.95
C ASN A 837 17.08 -35.71 15.36
N ALA A 838 18.02 -35.48 14.45
CA ALA A 838 19.23 -34.72 14.71
C ALA A 838 18.89 -33.33 15.28
N GLN A 839 19.37 -33.09 16.50
CA GLN A 839 19.15 -31.85 17.24
C GLN A 839 20.25 -30.83 16.93
N GLY A 840 19.87 -29.56 16.71
CA GLY A 840 20.81 -28.49 16.41
C GLY A 840 20.13 -27.18 16.00
N GLY A 841 20.95 -26.16 15.74
CA GLY A 841 20.50 -24.91 15.14
C GLY A 841 19.51 -24.08 15.96
N TYR A 842 18.85 -23.15 15.27
CA TYR A 842 17.86 -22.25 15.86
C TYR A 842 16.55 -22.98 16.23
N TYR A 843 16.07 -23.88 15.36
CA TYR A 843 14.74 -24.49 15.51
C TYR A 843 14.70 -25.79 16.32
N GLY A 844 15.84 -26.47 16.52
CA GLY A 844 15.91 -27.73 17.26
C GLY A 844 16.06 -28.92 16.33
N ASN A 845 15.01 -29.29 15.57
CA ASN A 845 15.08 -30.35 14.56
C ASN A 845 14.33 -30.00 13.27
N ALA A 846 14.41 -30.89 12.28
CA ALA A 846 13.81 -30.66 10.96
C ALA A 846 12.28 -30.60 11.01
N LEU A 847 11.65 -31.39 11.90
CA LEU A 847 10.20 -31.37 12.09
C LEU A 847 9.74 -30.02 12.62
N GLN A 848 10.42 -29.47 13.63
CA GLN A 848 10.11 -28.16 14.20
C GLN A 848 10.30 -27.04 13.17
N ALA A 849 11.38 -27.09 12.37
CA ALA A 849 11.59 -26.13 11.29
C ALA A 849 10.45 -26.17 10.25
N ALA A 850 10.10 -27.36 9.75
CA ALA A 850 9.02 -27.54 8.77
C ALA A 850 7.64 -27.10 9.30
N VAL A 851 7.37 -27.33 10.59
CA VAL A 851 6.11 -26.96 11.24
C VAL A 851 5.98 -25.44 11.38
N LEU A 852 7.05 -24.75 11.79
CA LEU A 852 7.04 -23.29 11.93
C LEU A 852 6.76 -22.60 10.61
N ASP A 853 7.39 -23.06 9.52
CA ASP A 853 7.20 -22.47 8.19
C ASP A 853 5.96 -22.97 7.45
N GLY A 854 5.30 -23.99 7.97
CA GLY A 854 4.02 -24.47 7.44
C GLY A 854 4.14 -25.43 6.24
N HIS A 855 5.28 -26.11 6.08
CA HIS A 855 5.52 -27.03 4.97
C HIS A 855 4.84 -28.40 5.18
N GLU A 856 3.53 -28.47 4.93
CA GLU A 856 2.67 -29.65 5.20
C GLU A 856 3.27 -30.98 4.69
N LYS A 857 3.77 -31.02 3.45
CA LYS A 857 4.33 -32.26 2.88
C LYS A 857 5.65 -32.67 3.52
N ILE A 858 6.51 -31.71 3.88
CA ILE A 858 7.78 -32.00 4.54
C ILE A 858 7.50 -32.53 5.95
N VAL A 859 6.52 -31.95 6.66
CA VAL A 859 6.04 -32.48 7.94
C VAL A 859 5.62 -33.94 7.79
N GLN A 860 4.79 -34.26 6.78
CA GLN A 860 4.38 -35.64 6.53
C GLN A 860 5.58 -36.56 6.25
N MET A 861 6.52 -36.16 5.38
CA MET A 861 7.70 -36.96 5.06
C MET A 861 8.59 -37.23 6.28
N LEU A 862 8.78 -36.24 7.14
CA LEU A 862 9.58 -36.38 8.36
C LEU A 862 8.89 -37.30 9.38
N LEU A 863 7.56 -37.18 9.55
CA LEU A 863 6.79 -38.07 10.41
C LEU A 863 6.81 -39.52 9.89
N ASP A 864 6.65 -39.73 8.58
CA ASP A 864 6.74 -41.03 7.94
C ASP A 864 8.15 -41.66 8.09
N ALA A 865 9.19 -40.82 8.14
CA ALA A 865 10.57 -41.22 8.41
C ALA A 865 10.88 -41.46 9.90
N GLY A 866 9.91 -41.30 10.79
CA GLY A 866 10.07 -41.56 12.23
C GLY A 866 10.58 -40.39 13.06
N ALA A 867 10.30 -39.15 12.64
CA ALA A 867 10.54 -37.97 13.46
C ALA A 867 9.82 -38.09 14.82
N ASP A 868 10.54 -37.75 15.89
CA ASP A 868 9.99 -37.65 17.23
C ASP A 868 9.10 -36.41 17.33
N VAL A 869 7.80 -36.65 17.18
CA VAL A 869 6.74 -35.64 17.28
C VAL A 869 6.74 -34.91 18.64
N ASN A 870 7.34 -35.51 19.67
CA ASN A 870 7.38 -34.99 21.03
C ASN A 870 8.73 -34.38 21.42
N ALA A 871 9.65 -34.20 20.47
CA ALA A 871 10.91 -33.51 20.72
C ALA A 871 10.67 -32.10 21.31
N GLN A 872 11.43 -31.76 22.36
CA GLN A 872 11.28 -30.51 23.11
C GLN A 872 12.58 -29.71 23.13
N ARG A 873 12.48 -28.38 23.00
CA ARG A 873 13.57 -27.44 23.28
C ARG A 873 13.10 -26.26 24.14
N GLU A 874 14.02 -25.69 24.92
CA GLU A 874 13.76 -24.72 25.99
C GLU A 874 12.91 -23.49 25.57
N TYR A 875 13.12 -22.90 24.38
CA TYR A 875 12.50 -21.62 24.01
C TYR A 875 11.15 -21.75 23.28
N TYR A 876 11.06 -22.60 22.25
CA TYR A 876 9.88 -22.73 21.38
C TYR A 876 8.95 -23.90 21.70
N GLY A 877 9.29 -24.73 22.70
CA GLY A 877 8.46 -25.86 23.09
C GLY A 877 8.57 -27.07 22.15
N ASN A 878 7.46 -27.76 21.89
CA ASN A 878 7.39 -28.89 20.95
C ASN A 878 6.71 -28.49 19.61
N ALA A 879 6.79 -29.38 18.62
CA ALA A 879 6.19 -29.15 17.29
C ALA A 879 4.68 -28.84 17.36
N LEU A 880 3.94 -29.50 18.26
CA LEU A 880 2.51 -29.26 18.43
C LEU A 880 2.24 -27.82 18.89
N GLN A 881 2.93 -27.35 19.92
CA GLN A 881 2.79 -25.98 20.43
C GLN A 881 3.10 -24.92 19.34
N ALA A 882 4.12 -25.16 18.51
CA ALA A 882 4.44 -24.29 17.39
C ALA A 882 3.31 -24.23 16.34
N ALA A 883 2.75 -25.39 15.95
CA ALA A 883 1.63 -25.47 15.01
C ALA A 883 0.36 -24.77 15.54
N MET A 884 0.11 -24.86 16.85
CA MET A 884 -1.06 -24.25 17.50
C MET A 884 -1.01 -22.73 17.47
N ARG A 885 0.16 -22.14 17.78
CA ARG A 885 0.36 -20.68 17.77
C ARG A 885 0.01 -20.09 16.39
N ASP A 886 0.51 -20.71 15.32
CA ASP A 886 0.39 -20.16 13.97
C ASP A 886 -0.92 -20.55 13.25
N GLY A 887 -1.86 -21.21 13.92
CA GLY A 887 -3.15 -21.52 13.32
C GLY A 887 -3.09 -22.63 12.27
N ARG A 888 -2.07 -23.49 12.29
CA ARG A 888 -1.81 -24.48 11.22
C ARG A 888 -2.69 -25.74 11.37
N GLU A 889 -3.99 -25.62 11.11
CA GLU A 889 -5.01 -26.66 11.33
C GLU A 889 -4.61 -28.06 10.80
N LYS A 890 -4.09 -28.17 9.57
CA LYS A 890 -3.71 -29.48 9.01
C LYS A 890 -2.45 -30.05 9.65
N ILE A 891 -1.47 -29.21 9.93
CA ILE A 891 -0.24 -29.63 10.61
C ILE A 891 -0.55 -30.07 12.03
N ALA A 892 -1.42 -29.34 12.73
CA ALA A 892 -1.98 -29.72 14.02
C ALA A 892 -2.55 -31.15 13.97
N GLN A 893 -3.41 -31.42 12.98
CA GLN A 893 -4.00 -32.74 12.79
C GLN A 893 -2.95 -33.82 12.52
N MET A 894 -2.01 -33.58 11.60
CA MET A 894 -0.93 -34.54 11.28
C MET A 894 -0.07 -34.88 12.51
N LEU A 895 0.25 -33.89 13.34
CA LEU A 895 1.02 -34.10 14.57
C LEU A 895 0.22 -34.91 15.60
N LEU A 896 -1.06 -34.59 15.80
CA LEU A 896 -1.94 -35.33 16.71
C LEU A 896 -2.14 -36.79 16.26
N ASP A 897 -2.39 -37.00 14.97
CA ASP A 897 -2.52 -38.33 14.37
C ASP A 897 -1.23 -39.16 14.50
N SER A 898 -0.08 -38.48 14.54
CA SER A 898 1.24 -39.08 14.75
C SER A 898 1.62 -39.24 16.23
N GLY A 899 0.69 -39.01 17.16
CA GLY A 899 0.88 -39.26 18.59
C GLY A 899 1.55 -38.11 19.35
N ALA A 900 1.41 -36.86 18.89
CA ALA A 900 1.80 -35.69 19.66
C ALA A 900 1.10 -35.69 21.03
N ASN A 901 1.87 -35.48 22.09
CA ASN A 901 1.33 -35.33 23.44
C ASN A 901 0.64 -33.96 23.56
N VAL A 902 -0.69 -33.99 23.45
CA VAL A 902 -1.58 -32.83 23.58
C VAL A 902 -1.35 -32.05 24.88
N ASN A 903 -0.90 -32.73 25.94
CA ASN A 903 -0.68 -32.19 27.27
C ASN A 903 0.81 -31.94 27.60
N ALA A 904 1.68 -31.94 26.59
CA ALA A 904 3.08 -31.61 26.79
C ALA A 904 3.22 -30.19 27.34
N GLN A 905 3.92 -30.10 28.47
CA GLN A 905 4.24 -28.85 29.15
C GLN A 905 5.66 -28.39 28.81
N GLY A 906 5.86 -27.08 28.67
CA GLY A 906 7.15 -26.46 28.40
C GLY A 906 7.06 -25.28 27.42
N GLY A 907 8.18 -24.60 27.20
CA GLY A 907 8.27 -23.43 26.33
C GLY A 907 7.58 -22.19 26.88
N TYR A 908 7.65 -21.09 26.11
CA TYR A 908 7.07 -19.79 26.48
C TYR A 908 5.54 -19.84 26.73
N TYR A 909 4.82 -20.68 26.00
CA TYR A 909 3.34 -20.75 26.01
C TYR A 909 2.77 -21.74 27.02
N GLY A 910 3.60 -22.52 27.73
CA GLY A 910 3.14 -23.51 28.71
C GLY A 910 2.66 -24.81 28.09
N ASN A 911 1.55 -24.82 27.34
CA ASN A 911 1.01 -26.02 26.66
C ASN A 911 0.32 -25.68 25.32
N ALA A 912 -0.04 -26.70 24.55
CA ALA A 912 -0.64 -26.54 23.21
C ALA A 912 -2.00 -25.81 23.25
N LEU A 913 -2.84 -26.10 24.24
CA LEU A 913 -4.14 -25.46 24.42
C LEU A 913 -3.99 -23.96 24.70
N GLN A 914 -3.08 -23.59 25.61
CA GLN A 914 -2.77 -22.19 25.90
C GLN A 914 -2.21 -21.46 24.67
N ALA A 915 -1.34 -22.11 23.89
CA ALA A 915 -0.80 -21.53 22.65
C ALA A 915 -1.89 -21.26 21.60
N ALA A 916 -2.85 -22.18 21.41
CA ALA A 916 -3.98 -21.98 20.49
C ALA A 916 -4.93 -20.87 20.95
N VAL A 917 -5.11 -20.74 22.27
CA VAL A 917 -6.03 -19.80 22.89
C VAL A 917 -5.54 -18.36 22.82
N LEU A 918 -4.26 -18.10 23.10
CA LEU A 918 -3.67 -16.74 23.08
C LEU A 918 -3.93 -16.00 21.76
N ASP A 919 -3.97 -16.76 20.66
CA ASP A 919 -4.02 -16.24 19.31
C ASP A 919 -5.43 -16.38 18.67
N GLY A 920 -6.42 -16.81 19.46
CA GLY A 920 -7.83 -16.82 19.06
C GLY A 920 -8.26 -17.95 18.12
N HIS A 921 -7.53 -19.06 18.03
CA HIS A 921 -7.78 -20.12 17.03
C HIS A 921 -8.92 -21.08 17.42
N GLU A 922 -10.18 -20.62 17.34
CA GLU A 922 -11.39 -21.36 17.75
C GLU A 922 -11.39 -22.85 17.32
N LYS A 923 -11.15 -23.15 16.04
CA LYS A 923 -11.17 -24.54 15.52
C LYS A 923 -10.05 -25.41 16.09
N ILE A 924 -8.88 -24.84 16.31
CA ILE A 924 -7.73 -25.56 16.87
C ILE A 924 -7.98 -25.83 18.36
N VAL A 925 -8.57 -24.87 19.08
CA VAL A 925 -9.01 -25.09 20.46
C VAL A 925 -9.98 -26.27 20.51
N GLN A 926 -10.98 -26.32 19.61
CA GLN A 926 -11.90 -27.47 19.54
C GLN A 926 -11.15 -28.78 19.26
N MET A 927 -10.26 -28.79 18.28
CA MET A 927 -9.47 -29.97 17.92
C MET A 927 -8.63 -30.49 19.10
N LEU A 928 -8.00 -29.60 19.86
CA LEU A 928 -7.21 -29.97 21.04
C LEU A 928 -8.09 -30.53 22.17
N LEU A 929 -9.25 -29.91 22.43
CA LEU A 929 -10.20 -30.40 23.42
C LEU A 929 -10.73 -31.80 23.02
N ASP A 930 -11.05 -32.00 21.74
CA ASP A 930 -11.48 -33.30 21.20
C ASP A 930 -10.36 -34.35 21.29
N ALA A 931 -9.10 -33.93 21.17
CA ALA A 931 -7.90 -34.75 21.34
C ALA A 931 -7.53 -35.00 22.82
N GLY A 932 -8.32 -34.51 23.79
CA GLY A 932 -8.11 -34.75 25.21
C GLY A 932 -7.12 -33.80 25.90
N ALA A 933 -7.00 -32.56 25.41
CA ALA A 933 -6.28 -31.51 26.12
C ALA A 933 -6.86 -31.29 27.52
N ASP A 934 -5.98 -31.22 28.52
CA ASP A 934 -6.35 -30.85 29.89
C ASP A 934 -6.66 -29.36 29.93
N VAL A 935 -7.96 -29.06 29.93
CA VAL A 935 -8.52 -27.70 30.00
C VAL A 935 -8.02 -26.90 31.21
N ASN A 936 -7.61 -27.60 32.28
CA ASN A 936 -7.16 -27.00 33.54
C ASN A 936 -5.64 -27.03 33.70
N ALA A 937 -4.89 -27.45 32.67
CA ALA A 937 -3.44 -27.50 32.72
C ALA A 937 -2.84 -26.13 33.01
N GLN A 938 -2.14 -26.04 34.13
CA GLN A 938 -1.46 -24.82 34.57
C GLN A 938 -0.08 -24.69 33.94
N GLY A 939 0.34 -23.47 33.64
CA GLY A 939 1.64 -23.15 33.05
C GLY A 939 1.61 -21.82 32.27
N GLY A 940 2.74 -21.46 31.66
CA GLY A 940 2.85 -20.28 30.81
C GLY A 940 2.69 -18.94 31.56
N TYR A 941 2.66 -17.84 30.80
CA TYR A 941 2.52 -16.48 31.34
C TYR A 941 1.13 -16.22 31.93
N CYS A 942 0.08 -16.71 31.27
CA CYS A 942 -1.31 -16.46 31.62
C CYS A 942 -1.86 -17.40 32.69
N GLY A 943 -1.12 -18.42 33.13
CA GLY A 943 -1.55 -19.36 34.16
C GLY A 943 -2.32 -20.57 33.63
N ASN A 944 -3.45 -20.38 32.94
CA ASN A 944 -4.19 -21.45 32.26
C ASN A 944 -4.90 -20.95 30.99
N ALA A 945 -5.52 -21.87 30.23
CA ALA A 945 -6.20 -21.56 28.98
C ALA A 945 -7.38 -20.59 29.18
N LEU A 946 -8.20 -20.77 30.23
CA LEU A 946 -9.33 -19.88 30.50
C LEU A 946 -8.87 -18.45 30.77
N GLN A 947 -7.85 -18.27 31.60
CA GLN A 947 -7.28 -16.96 31.93
C GLN A 947 -6.69 -16.27 30.69
N ALA A 948 -6.03 -17.03 29.79
CA ALA A 948 -5.55 -16.50 28.52
C ALA A 948 -6.70 -16.02 27.60
N ALA A 949 -7.72 -16.86 27.38
CA ALA A 949 -8.88 -16.51 26.55
C ALA A 949 -9.61 -15.26 27.07
N VAL A 950 -9.71 -15.16 28.39
CA VAL A 950 -10.38 -14.06 29.07
C VAL A 950 -9.59 -12.76 28.96
N LEU A 951 -8.26 -12.81 29.12
CA LEU A 951 -7.40 -11.63 29.03
C LEU A 951 -7.55 -10.93 27.68
N ASP A 952 -7.53 -11.71 26.58
CA ASP A 952 -7.58 -11.19 25.21
C ASP A 952 -9.01 -11.06 24.65
N GLY A 953 -10.04 -11.32 25.45
CA GLY A 953 -11.42 -11.02 25.08
C GLY A 953 -12.08 -12.05 24.14
N HIS A 954 -11.58 -13.28 24.08
CA HIS A 954 -12.06 -14.30 23.13
C HIS A 954 -13.35 -15.00 23.62
N GLU A 955 -14.48 -14.28 23.56
CA GLU A 955 -15.81 -14.71 24.06
C GLU A 955 -16.15 -16.19 23.73
N LYS A 956 -16.04 -16.60 22.46
CA LYS A 956 -16.39 -17.98 22.08
C LYS A 956 -15.42 -19.02 22.63
N ILE A 957 -14.14 -18.72 22.70
CA ILE A 957 -13.13 -19.63 23.28
C ILE A 957 -13.38 -19.77 24.78
N VAL A 958 -13.73 -18.67 25.47
CA VAL A 958 -14.18 -18.73 26.87
C VAL A 958 -15.36 -19.68 27.02
N GLN A 959 -16.38 -19.56 26.16
CA GLN A 959 -17.52 -20.48 26.19
C GLN A 959 -17.08 -21.94 25.98
N MET A 960 -16.27 -22.21 24.96
CA MET A 960 -15.77 -23.56 24.66
C MET A 960 -14.99 -24.17 25.83
N LEU A 961 -14.12 -23.39 26.49
CA LEU A 961 -13.34 -23.86 27.62
C LEU A 961 -14.23 -24.12 28.84
N LEU A 962 -15.21 -23.26 29.12
CA LEU A 962 -16.19 -23.48 30.19
C LEU A 962 -17.04 -24.73 29.93
N ASP A 963 -17.51 -24.92 28.69
CA ASP A 963 -18.27 -26.11 28.28
C ASP A 963 -17.44 -27.39 28.41
N ALA A 964 -16.11 -27.29 28.20
CA ALA A 964 -15.16 -28.38 28.39
C ALA A 964 -14.75 -28.60 29.87
N GLY A 965 -15.30 -27.84 30.81
CA GLY A 965 -15.06 -28.01 32.25
C GLY A 965 -13.86 -27.26 32.82
N ALA A 966 -13.50 -26.11 32.23
CA ALA A 966 -12.53 -25.21 32.82
C ALA A 966 -12.95 -24.77 34.23
N ASP A 967 -12.02 -24.83 35.18
CA ASP A 967 -12.22 -24.31 36.53
C ASP A 967 -12.20 -22.78 36.50
N VAL A 968 -13.40 -22.21 36.55
CA VAL A 968 -13.65 -20.76 36.56
C VAL A 968 -12.93 -20.03 37.70
N ASN A 969 -12.62 -20.75 38.79
CA ASN A 969 -11.98 -20.21 39.99
C ASN A 969 -10.50 -20.60 40.11
N ALA A 970 -9.93 -21.23 39.09
CA ALA A 970 -8.52 -21.59 39.09
C ALA A 970 -7.65 -20.34 39.32
N GLN A 971 -6.68 -20.50 40.22
CA GLN A 971 -5.75 -19.44 40.59
C GLN A 971 -4.38 -19.68 39.94
N GLY A 972 -3.77 -18.61 39.41
CA GLY A 972 -2.47 -18.67 38.74
C GLY A 972 -2.21 -17.46 37.83
N GLY A 973 -1.03 -17.44 37.22
CA GLY A 973 -0.66 -16.43 36.22
C GLY A 973 -0.54 -15.00 36.78
N TYR A 974 -0.33 -14.04 35.89
CA TYR A 974 -0.18 -12.62 36.23
C TYR A 974 -1.46 -12.00 36.84
N CYS A 975 -2.63 -12.35 36.29
CA CYS A 975 -3.91 -11.76 36.65
C CYS A 975 -4.55 -12.38 37.90
N GLY A 976 -4.04 -13.51 38.40
CA GLY A 976 -4.57 -14.18 39.59
C GLY A 976 -5.68 -15.18 39.28
N ASN A 977 -6.81 -14.74 38.73
CA ASN A 977 -7.91 -15.61 38.28
C ASN A 977 -8.61 -15.06 37.02
N ALA A 978 -9.51 -15.85 36.43
CA ALA A 978 -10.22 -15.49 35.20
C ALA A 978 -11.08 -14.21 35.38
N LEU A 979 -11.79 -14.06 36.50
CA LEU A 979 -12.64 -12.89 36.75
C LEU A 979 -11.82 -11.60 36.84
N GLN A 980 -10.67 -11.64 37.51
CA GLN A 980 -9.73 -10.51 37.58
C GLN A 980 -9.15 -10.17 36.20
N ALA A 981 -8.83 -11.17 35.37
CA ALA A 981 -8.38 -10.95 34.00
C ALA A 981 -9.45 -10.26 33.14
N ALA A 982 -10.73 -10.66 33.28
CA ALA A 982 -11.85 -10.07 32.52
C ALA A 982 -12.06 -8.59 32.88
N ILE A 983 -11.93 -8.25 34.17
CA ILE A 983 -12.07 -6.88 34.67
C ILE A 983 -10.90 -6.01 34.20
N LEU A 984 -9.66 -6.53 34.26
CA LEU A 984 -8.48 -5.83 33.76
C LEU A 984 -8.59 -5.53 32.26
N GLY A 985 -9.10 -6.50 31.47
CA GLY A 985 -9.30 -6.34 30.03
C GLY A 985 -10.52 -5.50 29.64
N GLY A 986 -11.42 -5.17 30.57
CA GLY A 986 -12.64 -4.42 30.30
C GLY A 986 -13.73 -5.22 29.57
N HIS A 987 -13.69 -6.56 29.64
CA HIS A 987 -14.55 -7.45 28.86
C HIS A 987 -15.87 -7.76 29.58
N GLU A 988 -16.81 -6.81 29.58
CA GLU A 988 -18.09 -6.89 30.33
C GLU A 988 -18.88 -8.19 30.08
N LYS A 989 -18.98 -8.63 28.83
CA LYS A 989 -19.69 -9.88 28.50
C LYS A 989 -19.00 -11.11 29.08
N ILE A 990 -17.67 -11.14 29.07
CA ILE A 990 -16.89 -12.25 29.63
C ILE A 990 -17.03 -12.26 31.16
N VAL A 991 -17.06 -11.08 31.80
CA VAL A 991 -17.41 -10.98 33.24
C VAL A 991 -18.76 -11.65 33.50
N GLN A 992 -19.78 -11.35 32.69
CA GLN A 992 -21.09 -12.01 32.84
C GLN A 992 -21.01 -13.52 32.64
N MET A 993 -20.31 -14.01 31.60
CA MET A 993 -20.14 -15.44 31.35
C MET A 993 -19.46 -16.17 32.51
N LEU A 994 -18.41 -15.56 33.10
CA LEU A 994 -17.70 -16.13 34.24
C LEU A 994 -18.56 -16.15 35.50
N LEU A 995 -19.35 -15.10 35.74
CA LEU A 995 -20.30 -15.05 36.87
C LEU A 995 -21.40 -16.10 36.72
N ASP A 996 -21.95 -16.27 35.51
CA ASP A 996 -22.94 -17.30 35.20
C ASP A 996 -22.37 -18.70 35.37
N ALA A 997 -21.07 -18.88 35.13
CA ALA A 997 -20.32 -20.12 35.38
C ALA A 997 -19.89 -20.32 36.85
N GLY A 998 -20.19 -19.38 37.76
CA GLY A 998 -19.93 -19.50 39.19
C GLY A 998 -18.58 -18.97 39.68
N ALA A 999 -18.02 -17.95 39.01
CA ALA A 999 -16.83 -17.25 39.47
C ALA A 999 -17.04 -16.61 40.86
N ASP A 1000 -16.10 -16.82 41.78
CA ASP A 1000 -16.09 -16.21 43.11
C ASP A 1000 -15.56 -14.78 43.04
N VAL A 1001 -16.48 -13.83 43.18
CA VAL A 1001 -16.20 -12.38 43.21
C VAL A 1001 -15.25 -11.97 44.35
N ASN A 1002 -15.10 -12.80 45.38
CA ASN A 1002 -14.22 -12.53 46.53
C ASN A 1002 -12.90 -13.29 46.46
N ALA A 1003 -12.64 -14.06 45.39
CA ALA A 1003 -11.42 -14.83 45.26
C ALA A 1003 -10.20 -13.92 45.36
N GLN A 1004 -9.29 -14.26 46.28
CA GLN A 1004 -8.05 -13.52 46.47
C GLN A 1004 -6.93 -14.07 45.59
N GLY A 1005 -6.19 -13.21 44.88
CA GLY A 1005 -5.10 -13.60 43.99
C GLY A 1005 -4.54 -12.44 43.15
N GLY A 1006 -3.39 -12.70 42.51
CA GLY A 1006 -2.75 -11.77 41.58
C GLY A 1006 -2.17 -10.50 42.24
N HIS A 1007 -1.68 -9.56 41.42
CA HIS A 1007 -1.13 -8.28 41.88
C HIS A 1007 -2.17 -7.36 42.55
N TYR A 1008 -3.46 -7.54 42.20
CA TYR A 1008 -4.54 -6.61 42.58
C TYR A 1008 -5.37 -7.07 43.79
N GLY A 1009 -5.10 -8.24 44.35
CA GLY A 1009 -5.74 -8.72 45.58
C GLY A 1009 -7.06 -9.44 45.34
N ASN A 1010 -8.13 -8.77 44.89
CA ASN A 1010 -9.42 -9.39 44.54
C ASN A 1010 -10.05 -8.71 43.31
N ALA A 1011 -11.27 -9.07 42.93
CA ALA A 1011 -11.97 -8.54 41.75
C ALA A 1011 -12.77 -7.24 42.01
N LEU A 1012 -12.91 -6.78 43.27
CA LEU A 1012 -13.73 -5.64 43.71
C LEU A 1012 -12.87 -4.41 44.01
#